data_AF-A0A9E3M3T2-F1
#
_entry.id   AF-A0A9E3M3T2-F1
#
_cell.length_a   1.000
_cell.length_b   1.000
_cell.length_c   1.000
_cell.angle_alpha   90.00
_cell.angle_beta   90.00
_cell.angle_gamma   90.00
#
_symmetry.space_group_name_H-M   'P 1'
#
loop_
_entity.id
_entity.type
_entity.pdbx_description
1 polymer ?
#
loop_
_entity_poly.entity_id
_entity_poly.type
_entity_poly.pdbx_seq_one_letter_code
_entity_poly.pdbx_strand_id
1 'polypeptide(L)'
;MSTSRGVITKLAVRAMPVLTAAVVFALPVRADMLPADSLYSLAISELDRDGTRRALEMLDGALEYDPGHVRSLIERGKLHLRLGRRSAARNDFRRALSSGNPELRAEAHIGLGDVIRTMRFRGLQALAEYRLALNIDPDNKEALYRVAETGFNIRQTHGYRTAGKALTRLLCLDPGYRDAYRLWRDKILDQSRKELLLVGACLDRWLRDNPDSVRLELELARDRYKLDEPDEALRRLSELDARGTTIKRTERCLLESRCLLALGDTAGFVSRYMQALDFAARDGDYERLMLEAETIFTPKETARWDSLKTSAERAEFFRKFWTSRDPDPLDKRNERLVTHYSRLHHAQRMYRMRNPHSLFQTSRNYHHLISPVAHFYEVDPDLFYGRNRKMVLDQRGLIYVRHGPPDRYTHQVTWKDPMEIWYYGSVHFLFEQKAGAGDFIFIPSSSRGAADINQAMATDTFQDSIPPLEPEFYASEFLTEDGRIEVEFYQSLPDSAVRQLDNLVSHLGVFDSNWTELSRDSSDAWRSGGEWLAVNSTVVDTGGYLFALSSAVPGRRAVVKGVMDVVGFNPRLLDVSGLVLGSPVAAGERSHGRMGVALKPRPSSRFRRGETATVYLEIYGLGEDLRRGIRHWRQRVIVSRTKRPPRGLFSRIGRLFGIGDDELTRLTLTFDRRAATATGPAPEQFTIDTSNLAPGTYSLVVEIRDNSDGRRAAGRFEFVIEG
;
A
#
# COMPACT_ATOMS: atom_id res chain seq x y z
N MET A 1 -75.42 64.29 -4.43
CA MET A 1 -74.70 63.10 -4.96
C MET A 1 -74.01 62.45 -3.78
N SER A 2 -74.66 61.43 -3.21
CA SER A 2 -74.61 61.11 -1.78
C SER A 2 -74.14 59.67 -1.50
N THR A 3 -73.46 59.49 -0.34
CA THR A 3 -73.70 58.48 0.73
C THR A 3 -73.71 56.97 0.34
N SER A 4 -73.37 55.94 1.15
CA SER A 4 -73.11 55.73 2.59
C SER A 4 -72.80 54.24 2.84
N ARG A 5 -72.28 53.96 4.04
CA ARG A 5 -72.26 52.71 4.86
C ARG A 5 -73.36 51.64 4.64
N GLY A 6 -73.02 50.39 5.02
CA GLY A 6 -73.91 49.33 5.58
C GLY A 6 -73.25 47.93 5.45
N VAL A 7 -72.85 47.16 6.46
CA VAL A 7 -73.51 46.56 7.66
C VAL A 7 -74.47 45.40 7.32
N ILE A 8 -74.02 44.16 7.61
CA ILE A 8 -74.66 42.99 8.27
C ILE A 8 -76.00 42.48 7.66
N THR A 9 -76.23 41.19 7.32
CA THR A 9 -76.71 40.11 8.23
C THR A 9 -76.87 38.74 7.49
N LYS A 10 -76.58 37.63 8.20
CA LYS A 10 -77.31 36.31 8.32
C LYS A 10 -77.68 35.50 7.05
N LEU A 11 -77.71 34.16 6.99
CA LEU A 11 -77.38 33.00 7.85
C LEU A 11 -77.52 31.72 6.98
N ALA A 12 -76.72 30.68 7.26
CA ALA A 12 -76.97 29.22 7.06
C ALA A 12 -77.14 28.68 5.61
N VAL A 13 -76.71 27.48 5.20
CA VAL A 13 -76.68 26.14 5.83
C VAL A 13 -75.62 25.23 5.15
N ARG A 14 -74.90 24.46 5.99
CA ARG A 14 -74.23 23.13 5.81
C ARG A 14 -73.56 22.71 4.49
N ALA A 15 -72.29 22.31 4.60
CA ALA A 15 -71.85 20.90 4.44
C ALA A 15 -70.45 20.68 5.07
N MET A 16 -70.29 19.60 5.83
CA MET A 16 -69.02 19.06 6.35
C MET A 16 -68.34 18.20 5.27
N PRO A 17 -67.01 17.99 5.25
CA PRO A 17 -66.31 17.26 6.32
C PRO A 17 -64.85 17.68 6.66
N VAL A 18 -64.41 17.22 7.85
CA VAL A 18 -63.03 16.88 8.26
C VAL A 18 -61.96 17.98 8.20
N LEU A 19 -61.61 18.54 9.38
CA LEU A 19 -60.32 19.18 9.61
C LEU A 19 -59.85 19.00 11.07
N THR A 20 -58.64 18.46 11.18
CA THR A 20 -57.53 18.84 12.08
C THR A 20 -57.74 18.90 13.59
N ALA A 21 -57.00 18.01 14.25
CA ALA A 21 -56.34 18.24 15.52
C ALA A 21 -55.44 19.49 15.46
N ALA A 22 -55.99 20.64 15.78
CA ALA A 22 -55.28 21.81 16.27
C ALA A 22 -56.31 22.66 17.00
N VAL A 23 -55.93 23.23 18.13
CA VAL A 23 -56.76 24.06 19.02
C VAL A 23 -57.62 23.26 20.00
N VAL A 24 -56.98 22.71 21.03
CA VAL A 24 -57.54 22.82 22.38
C VAL A 24 -56.78 23.95 23.06
N PHE A 25 -57.48 25.08 23.21
CA PHE A 25 -57.03 26.25 23.94
C PHE A 25 -56.71 25.90 25.39
N ALA A 26 -55.66 26.53 25.89
CA ALA A 26 -55.24 26.53 27.28
C ALA A 26 -56.40 26.88 28.23
N LEU A 27 -56.80 25.89 29.04
CA LEU A 27 -57.28 26.11 30.39
C LEU A 27 -56.16 25.65 31.33
N PRO A 28 -55.92 26.33 32.47
CA PRO A 28 -55.00 25.82 33.48
C PRO A 28 -55.69 24.64 34.16
N VAL A 29 -55.61 23.46 33.54
CA VAL A 29 -55.92 22.23 34.26
C VAL A 29 -54.84 22.12 35.31
N ARG A 30 -55.24 22.28 36.57
CA ARG A 30 -54.42 21.99 37.74
C ARG A 30 -53.79 20.61 37.56
N ALA A 31 -52.47 20.54 37.43
CA ALA A 31 -51.72 19.28 37.26
C ALA A 31 -52.04 18.29 38.39
N ASP A 32 -52.42 18.82 39.54
CA ASP A 32 -52.97 18.19 40.74
C ASP A 32 -54.32 17.45 40.57
N MET A 33 -54.96 17.48 39.40
CA MET A 33 -56.22 16.74 39.10
C MET A 33 -56.15 15.82 37.87
N LEU A 34 -55.00 15.63 37.25
CA LEU A 34 -54.85 14.74 36.10
C LEU A 34 -54.50 13.30 36.55
N PRO A 35 -55.11 12.25 35.95
CA PRO A 35 -54.70 10.87 36.22
C PRO A 35 -53.22 10.64 35.90
N ALA A 36 -52.59 9.67 36.57
CA ALA A 36 -51.17 9.36 36.41
C ALA A 36 -50.74 9.16 34.95
N ASP A 37 -51.55 8.48 34.13
CA ASP A 37 -51.29 8.28 32.68
C ASP A 37 -51.27 9.60 31.87
N SER A 38 -52.13 10.56 32.24
CA SER A 38 -52.16 11.89 31.58
C SER A 38 -50.93 12.71 31.95
N LEU A 39 -50.54 12.69 33.22
CA LEU A 39 -49.31 13.34 33.69
C LEU A 39 -48.06 12.70 33.09
N TYR A 40 -48.03 11.37 33.00
CA TYR A 40 -46.98 10.64 32.28
C TYR A 40 -46.91 11.08 30.80
N SER A 41 -48.04 11.15 30.11
CA SER A 41 -48.07 11.56 28.69
C SER A 41 -47.56 13.00 28.49
N LEU A 42 -47.91 13.91 29.41
CA LEU A 42 -47.37 15.27 29.43
C LEU A 42 -45.86 15.27 29.70
N ALA A 43 -45.38 14.43 30.63
CA ALA A 43 -43.96 14.31 30.92
C ALA A 43 -43.16 13.87 29.68
N ILE A 44 -43.66 12.87 28.94
CA ILE A 44 -43.04 12.43 27.68
C ILE A 44 -42.98 13.60 26.68
N SER A 45 -44.09 14.33 26.51
CA SER A 45 -44.12 15.49 25.62
C SER A 45 -43.15 16.60 26.03
N GLU A 46 -42.89 16.79 27.33
CA GLU A 46 -41.90 17.75 27.80
C GLU A 46 -40.47 17.24 27.62
N LEU A 47 -40.22 15.93 27.79
CA LEU A 47 -38.92 15.32 27.47
C LEU A 47 -38.57 15.49 25.98
N ASP A 48 -39.55 15.37 25.09
CA ASP A 48 -39.37 15.61 23.65
C ASP A 48 -39.02 17.07 23.32
N ARG A 49 -39.40 18.01 24.19
CA ARG A 49 -39.06 19.44 24.10
C ARG A 49 -37.81 19.82 24.91
N ASP A 50 -37.06 18.84 25.38
CA ASP A 50 -35.89 18.99 26.27
C ASP A 50 -36.20 19.72 27.62
N GLY A 51 -37.48 19.73 28.01
CA GLY A 51 -37.99 20.33 29.23
C GLY A 51 -37.74 19.51 30.49
N THR A 52 -36.48 19.16 30.78
CA THR A 52 -36.09 18.23 31.87
C THR A 52 -36.73 18.54 33.22
N ARG A 53 -36.79 19.82 33.63
CA ARG A 53 -37.39 20.21 34.91
C ARG A 53 -38.90 19.96 34.93
N ARG A 54 -39.61 20.37 33.87
CA ARG A 54 -41.06 20.20 33.76
C ARG A 54 -41.43 18.73 33.63
N ALA A 55 -40.67 17.96 32.87
CA ALA A 55 -40.83 16.51 32.80
C ALA A 55 -40.71 15.85 34.18
N LEU A 56 -39.72 16.26 34.99
CA LEU A 56 -39.57 15.76 36.34
C LEU A 56 -40.78 16.13 37.22
N GLU A 57 -41.27 17.38 37.15
CA GLU A 57 -42.47 17.83 37.87
C GLU A 57 -43.71 17.01 37.49
N MET A 58 -43.92 16.73 36.19
CA MET A 58 -45.04 15.91 35.73
C MET A 58 -44.90 14.44 36.16
N LEU A 59 -43.69 13.89 36.17
CA LEU A 59 -43.42 12.53 36.65
C LEU A 59 -43.60 12.40 38.16
N ASP A 60 -43.19 13.41 38.92
CA ASP A 60 -43.39 13.49 40.36
C ASP A 60 -44.89 13.56 40.68
N GLY A 61 -45.64 14.44 40.00
CA GLY A 61 -47.10 14.51 40.13
C GLY A 61 -47.80 13.19 39.78
N ALA A 62 -47.35 12.49 38.72
CA ALA A 62 -47.89 11.17 38.37
C ALA A 62 -47.68 10.14 39.49
N LEU A 63 -46.54 10.20 40.19
CA LEU A 63 -46.18 9.30 41.28
C LEU A 63 -46.75 9.71 42.64
N GLU A 64 -47.15 10.96 42.80
CA GLU A 64 -48.00 11.41 43.91
C GLU A 64 -49.43 10.88 43.77
N TYR A 65 -49.97 10.89 42.55
CA TYR A 65 -51.30 10.35 42.24
C TYR A 65 -51.34 8.81 42.34
N ASP A 66 -50.38 8.14 41.71
CA ASP A 66 -50.21 6.68 41.77
C ASP A 66 -48.74 6.32 42.05
N PRO A 67 -48.39 6.03 43.32
CA PRO A 67 -47.03 5.59 43.69
C PRO A 67 -46.59 4.29 43.00
N GLY A 68 -47.52 3.50 42.46
CA GLY A 68 -47.25 2.27 41.72
C GLY A 68 -47.09 2.48 40.22
N HIS A 69 -47.20 3.72 39.70
CA HIS A 69 -47.21 3.98 38.26
C HIS A 69 -45.85 3.66 37.59
N VAL A 70 -45.73 2.42 37.12
CA VAL A 70 -44.46 1.81 36.67
C VAL A 70 -43.79 2.61 35.55
N ARG A 71 -44.56 3.11 34.58
CA ARG A 71 -44.01 3.87 33.45
C ARG A 71 -43.37 5.19 33.93
N SER A 72 -44.00 5.87 34.89
CA SER A 72 -43.43 7.08 35.49
C SER A 72 -42.18 6.78 36.31
N LEU A 73 -42.16 5.66 37.06
CA LEU A 73 -40.95 5.22 37.77
C LEU A 73 -39.78 4.98 36.81
N ILE A 74 -40.02 4.28 35.70
CA ILE A 74 -38.98 4.00 34.70
C ILE A 74 -38.46 5.29 34.08
N GLU A 75 -39.34 6.18 33.61
CA GLU A 75 -38.91 7.43 32.96
C GLU A 75 -38.25 8.41 33.93
N ARG A 76 -38.74 8.51 35.17
CA ARG A 76 -38.08 9.30 36.21
C ARG A 76 -36.73 8.71 36.58
N GLY A 77 -36.63 7.38 36.64
CA GLY A 77 -35.37 6.68 36.85
C GLY A 77 -34.35 6.98 35.76
N LYS A 78 -34.76 6.93 34.48
CA LYS A 78 -33.93 7.32 33.32
C LYS A 78 -33.47 8.79 33.45
N LEU A 79 -34.36 9.70 33.82
CA LEU A 79 -34.05 11.12 33.98
C LEU A 79 -33.10 11.39 35.15
N HIS A 80 -33.33 10.75 36.30
CA HIS A 80 -32.43 10.80 37.45
C HIS A 80 -31.03 10.31 37.10
N LEU A 81 -30.91 9.25 36.28
CA LEU A 81 -29.62 8.76 35.83
C LEU A 81 -28.91 9.78 34.93
N ARG A 82 -29.61 10.43 33.98
CA ARG A 82 -29.06 11.53 33.15
C ARG A 82 -28.56 12.69 34.01
N LEU A 83 -29.27 13.00 35.10
CA LEU A 83 -28.92 14.05 36.07
C LEU A 83 -27.84 13.62 37.08
N GLY A 84 -27.26 12.42 36.97
CA GLY A 84 -26.25 11.90 37.89
C GLY A 84 -26.79 11.46 39.26
N ARG A 85 -28.11 11.48 39.47
CA ARG A 85 -28.80 11.10 40.70
C ARG A 85 -28.97 9.58 40.79
N ARG A 86 -27.84 8.86 40.83
CA ARG A 86 -27.77 7.39 40.75
C ARG A 86 -28.62 6.67 41.80
N SER A 87 -28.62 7.14 43.05
CA SER A 87 -29.37 6.52 44.14
C SER A 87 -30.89 6.61 43.92
N ALA A 88 -31.37 7.78 43.48
CA ALA A 88 -32.78 7.99 43.17
C ALA A 88 -33.21 7.13 41.96
N ALA A 89 -32.41 7.12 40.89
CA ALA A 89 -32.66 6.27 39.73
C ALA A 89 -32.75 4.79 40.10
N ARG A 90 -31.80 4.30 40.93
CA ARG A 90 -31.82 2.91 41.41
C ARG A 90 -33.10 2.58 42.17
N ASN A 91 -33.56 3.48 43.03
CA ASN A 91 -34.78 3.27 43.81
C ASN A 91 -36.01 3.16 42.90
N ASP A 92 -36.13 4.07 41.93
CA ASP A 92 -37.27 4.07 41.01
C ASP A 92 -37.30 2.81 40.14
N PHE A 93 -36.16 2.38 39.58
CA PHE A 93 -36.10 1.14 38.82
C PHE A 93 -36.39 -0.10 39.69
N ARG A 94 -35.94 -0.14 40.96
CA ARG A 94 -36.28 -1.25 41.87
C ARG A 94 -37.78 -1.34 42.16
N ARG A 95 -38.45 -0.20 42.32
CA ARG A 95 -39.91 -0.17 42.49
C ARG A 95 -40.63 -0.62 41.22
N ALA A 96 -40.11 -0.27 40.05
CA ALA A 96 -40.68 -0.69 38.77
C ALA A 96 -40.63 -2.23 38.54
N LEU A 97 -39.75 -2.96 39.23
CA LEU A 97 -39.70 -4.43 39.16
C LEU A 97 -40.97 -5.13 39.68
N SER A 98 -41.79 -4.44 40.48
CA SER A 98 -43.08 -4.96 40.96
C SER A 98 -44.16 -5.03 39.88
N SER A 99 -43.88 -4.55 38.67
CA SER A 99 -44.81 -4.58 37.54
C SER A 99 -45.25 -5.99 37.16
N GLY A 100 -46.56 -6.20 36.97
CA GLY A 100 -47.10 -7.41 36.36
C GLY A 100 -46.77 -7.52 34.87
N ASN A 101 -46.51 -6.40 34.18
CA ASN A 101 -46.14 -6.39 32.77
C ASN A 101 -44.65 -6.81 32.59
N PRO A 102 -44.36 -7.91 31.87
CA PRO A 102 -42.99 -8.37 31.61
C PRO A 102 -42.11 -7.35 30.91
N GLU A 103 -42.61 -6.60 29.92
CA GLU A 103 -41.83 -5.61 29.15
C GLU A 103 -41.30 -4.50 30.05
N LEU A 104 -42.17 -3.96 30.92
CA LEU A 104 -41.78 -2.94 31.88
C LEU A 104 -40.79 -3.46 32.93
N ARG A 105 -40.89 -4.75 33.32
CA ARG A 105 -39.88 -5.38 34.18
C ARG A 105 -38.53 -5.52 33.48
N ALA A 106 -38.52 -5.87 32.20
CA ALA A 106 -37.29 -5.90 31.40
C ALA A 106 -36.66 -4.51 31.30
N GLU A 107 -37.44 -3.46 31.04
CA GLU A 107 -36.98 -2.06 31.06
C GLU A 107 -36.40 -1.64 32.42
N ALA A 108 -37.04 -2.04 33.53
CA ALA A 108 -36.54 -1.78 34.87
C ALA A 108 -35.18 -2.45 35.12
N HIS A 109 -35.00 -3.72 34.71
CA HIS A 109 -33.70 -4.40 34.77
C HIS A 109 -32.63 -3.71 33.91
N ILE A 110 -32.98 -3.25 32.70
CA ILE A 110 -32.06 -2.45 31.86
C ILE A 110 -31.63 -1.18 32.61
N GLY A 111 -32.57 -0.45 33.18
CA GLY A 111 -32.30 0.76 33.97
C GLY A 111 -31.39 0.51 35.17
N LEU A 112 -31.59 -0.60 35.90
CA LEU A 112 -30.69 -1.02 36.97
C LEU A 112 -29.28 -1.34 36.47
N GLY A 113 -29.17 -2.06 35.35
CA GLY A 113 -27.90 -2.33 34.68
C GLY A 113 -27.18 -1.03 34.32
N ASP A 114 -27.88 -0.04 33.79
CA ASP A 114 -27.32 1.26 33.43
C ASP A 114 -26.82 2.03 34.66
N VAL A 115 -27.58 2.03 35.77
CA VAL A 115 -27.12 2.61 37.03
C VAL A 115 -25.83 1.94 37.51
N ILE A 116 -25.78 0.61 37.52
CA ILE A 116 -24.61 -0.16 37.97
C ILE A 116 -23.41 0.09 37.05
N ARG A 117 -23.61 0.20 35.74
CA ARG A 117 -22.55 0.46 34.76
C ARG A 117 -21.85 1.79 34.97
N THR A 118 -22.53 2.79 35.57
CA THR A 118 -21.89 4.06 35.96
C THR A 118 -20.93 3.94 37.15
N MET A 119 -20.92 2.79 37.84
CA MET A 119 -20.06 2.52 38.99
C MET A 119 -18.75 1.85 38.55
N ARG A 120 -17.64 2.26 39.16
CA ARG A 120 -16.31 1.73 38.82
C ARG A 120 -16.24 0.22 39.10
N PHE A 121 -15.72 -0.53 38.13
CA PHE A 121 -15.49 -1.99 38.20
C PHE A 121 -16.74 -2.87 38.44
N ARG A 122 -17.95 -2.37 38.18
CA ARG A 122 -19.19 -3.15 38.33
C ARG A 122 -19.76 -3.70 37.01
N GLY A 123 -18.96 -3.76 35.95
CA GLY A 123 -19.41 -4.21 34.62
C GLY A 123 -20.04 -5.61 34.60
N LEU A 124 -19.50 -6.56 35.37
CA LEU A 124 -20.09 -7.91 35.48
C LEU A 124 -21.47 -7.92 36.15
N GLN A 125 -21.69 -7.04 37.13
CA GLN A 125 -23.00 -6.90 37.79
C GLN A 125 -24.01 -6.24 36.85
N ALA A 126 -23.60 -5.23 36.08
CA ALA A 126 -24.45 -4.64 35.05
C ALA A 126 -24.85 -5.68 33.99
N LEU A 127 -23.90 -6.53 33.53
CA LEU A 127 -24.21 -7.65 32.64
C LEU A 127 -25.24 -8.62 33.22
N ALA A 128 -25.22 -8.87 34.53
CA ALA A 128 -26.20 -9.74 35.16
C ALA A 128 -27.62 -9.14 35.09
N GLU A 129 -27.78 -7.84 35.33
CA GLU A 129 -29.08 -7.16 35.20
C GLU A 129 -29.59 -7.18 33.75
N TYR A 130 -28.74 -6.89 32.76
CA TYR A 130 -29.18 -6.98 31.36
C TYR A 130 -29.53 -8.41 30.95
N ARG A 131 -28.87 -9.43 31.51
CA ARG A 131 -29.27 -10.84 31.30
C ARG A 131 -30.63 -11.16 31.92
N LEU A 132 -30.97 -10.57 33.06
CA LEU A 132 -32.32 -10.71 33.63
C LEU A 132 -33.37 -10.10 32.70
N ALA A 133 -33.10 -8.93 32.11
CA ALA A 133 -33.97 -8.37 31.08
C ALA A 133 -34.13 -9.32 29.88
N LEU A 134 -33.04 -9.91 29.40
CA LEU A 134 -33.06 -10.88 28.28
C LEU A 134 -33.71 -12.23 28.62
N ASN A 135 -33.76 -12.61 29.90
CA ASN A 135 -34.52 -13.79 30.31
C ASN A 135 -36.04 -13.55 30.25
N ILE A 136 -36.47 -12.29 30.37
CA ILE A 136 -37.87 -11.89 30.25
C ILE A 136 -38.25 -11.70 28.78
N ASP A 137 -37.42 -10.96 28.04
CA ASP A 137 -37.57 -10.73 26.61
C ASP A 137 -36.23 -11.02 25.90
N PRO A 138 -36.07 -12.23 25.34
CA PRO A 138 -34.83 -12.64 24.66
C PRO A 138 -34.45 -11.81 23.43
N ASP A 139 -35.40 -11.08 22.86
CA ASP A 139 -35.22 -10.29 21.64
C ASP A 139 -35.22 -8.77 21.93
N ASN A 140 -35.10 -8.40 23.21
CA ASN A 140 -35.00 -7.00 23.62
C ASN A 140 -33.74 -6.32 23.04
N LYS A 141 -33.94 -5.50 22.01
CA LYS A 141 -32.85 -4.84 21.27
C LYS A 141 -31.97 -3.93 22.15
N GLU A 142 -32.58 -3.20 23.09
CA GLU A 142 -31.85 -2.31 24.00
C GLU A 142 -30.99 -3.13 24.97
N ALA A 143 -31.53 -4.20 25.57
CA ALA A 143 -30.75 -5.06 26.46
C ALA A 143 -29.56 -5.72 25.74
N LEU A 144 -29.76 -6.24 24.51
CA LEU A 144 -28.66 -6.80 23.70
C LEU A 144 -27.58 -5.76 23.42
N TYR A 145 -27.96 -4.53 23.05
CA TYR A 145 -27.03 -3.44 22.82
C TYR A 145 -26.25 -3.08 24.10
N ARG A 146 -26.94 -2.99 25.24
CA ARG A 146 -26.31 -2.70 26.54
C ARG A 146 -25.35 -3.80 27.00
N VAL A 147 -25.66 -5.07 26.72
CA VAL A 147 -24.73 -6.19 26.92
C VAL A 147 -23.45 -5.98 26.10
N ALA A 148 -23.58 -5.56 24.84
CA ALA A 148 -22.42 -5.31 24.00
C ALA A 148 -21.56 -4.13 24.50
N GLU A 149 -22.17 -2.99 24.80
CA GLU A 149 -21.46 -1.83 25.36
C GLU A 149 -20.72 -2.19 26.66
N THR A 150 -21.40 -2.91 27.54
CA THR A 150 -20.82 -3.32 28.83
C THR A 150 -19.70 -4.34 28.65
N GLY A 151 -19.87 -5.28 27.71
CA GLY A 151 -18.83 -6.21 27.31
C GLY A 151 -17.55 -5.51 26.85
N PHE A 152 -17.67 -4.47 26.03
CA PHE A 152 -16.52 -3.64 25.62
C PHE A 152 -15.87 -2.90 26.80
N ASN A 153 -16.68 -2.37 27.72
CA ASN A 153 -16.18 -1.64 28.91
C ASN A 153 -15.41 -2.52 29.89
N ILE A 154 -15.65 -3.84 29.90
CA ILE A 154 -14.88 -4.79 30.72
C ILE A 154 -13.43 -4.92 30.23
N ARG A 155 -13.16 -4.64 28.94
CA ARG A 155 -11.81 -4.67 28.33
C ARG A 155 -11.06 -5.99 28.52
N GLN A 156 -11.78 -7.11 28.46
CA GLN A 156 -11.21 -8.46 28.53
C GLN A 156 -11.82 -9.33 27.43
N THR A 157 -11.11 -10.35 26.98
CA THR A 157 -11.55 -11.31 25.95
C THR A 157 -12.96 -11.84 26.19
N HIS A 158 -13.30 -12.18 27.44
CA HIS A 158 -14.64 -12.64 27.79
C HIS A 158 -15.73 -11.59 27.54
N GLY A 159 -15.45 -10.33 27.84
CA GLY A 159 -16.35 -9.20 27.58
C GLY A 159 -16.58 -8.99 26.09
N TYR A 160 -15.53 -9.04 25.27
CA TYR A 160 -15.64 -8.94 23.82
C TYR A 160 -16.40 -10.12 23.21
N ARG A 161 -16.16 -11.36 23.64
CA ARG A 161 -16.94 -12.53 23.20
C ARG A 161 -18.41 -12.43 23.58
N THR A 162 -18.70 -11.91 24.78
CA THR A 162 -20.08 -11.64 25.21
C THR A 162 -20.74 -10.58 24.33
N ALA A 163 -20.02 -9.50 24.03
CA ALA A 163 -20.49 -8.45 23.12
C ALA A 163 -20.72 -8.97 21.69
N GLY A 164 -19.81 -9.79 21.16
CA GLY A 164 -19.93 -10.38 19.83
C GLY A 164 -21.20 -11.20 19.68
N LYS A 165 -21.50 -12.08 20.64
CA LYS A 165 -22.76 -12.87 20.66
C LYS A 165 -24.01 -11.99 20.71
N ALA A 166 -24.01 -10.98 21.57
CA ALA A 166 -25.15 -10.07 21.71
C ALA A 166 -25.38 -9.25 20.44
N LEU A 167 -24.31 -8.74 19.82
CA LEU A 167 -24.37 -8.01 18.56
C LEU A 167 -24.80 -8.90 17.40
N THR A 168 -24.29 -10.13 17.29
CA THR A 168 -24.75 -11.08 16.27
C THR A 168 -26.25 -11.34 16.38
N ARG A 169 -26.79 -11.52 17.60
CA ARG A 169 -28.24 -11.67 17.79
C ARG A 169 -29.00 -10.39 17.44
N LEU A 170 -28.53 -9.24 17.90
CA LEU A 170 -29.12 -7.93 17.60
C LEU A 170 -29.20 -7.68 16.09
N LEU A 171 -28.13 -7.98 15.35
CA LEU A 171 -28.08 -7.85 13.90
C LEU A 171 -29.04 -8.79 13.16
N CYS A 172 -29.42 -9.92 13.76
CA CYS A 172 -30.44 -10.78 13.18
C CYS A 172 -31.88 -10.34 13.48
N LEU A 173 -32.07 -9.48 14.47
CA LEU A 173 -33.36 -8.87 14.79
C LEU A 173 -33.57 -7.56 14.03
N ASP A 174 -32.55 -6.71 14.01
CA ASP A 174 -32.62 -5.37 13.43
C ASP A 174 -31.20 -4.86 13.09
N PRO A 175 -30.73 -5.08 11.84
CA PRO A 175 -29.49 -4.52 11.33
C PRO A 175 -29.36 -2.99 11.43
N GLY A 176 -30.49 -2.28 11.40
CA GLY A 176 -30.54 -0.81 11.49
C GLY A 176 -30.53 -0.30 12.92
N TYR A 177 -30.49 -1.18 13.93
CA TYR A 177 -30.51 -0.78 15.32
C TYR A 177 -29.21 -0.08 15.72
N ARG A 178 -29.24 1.26 15.67
CA ARG A 178 -28.07 2.13 15.92
C ARG A 178 -26.93 1.73 14.97
N ASP A 179 -25.69 1.77 15.44
CA ASP A 179 -24.49 1.37 14.71
C ASP A 179 -24.03 -0.08 15.04
N ALA A 180 -24.96 -0.98 15.37
CA ALA A 180 -24.63 -2.33 15.85
C ALA A 180 -23.67 -3.09 14.90
N TYR A 181 -23.87 -2.96 13.59
CA TYR A 181 -23.04 -3.66 12.61
C TYR A 181 -21.62 -3.12 12.59
N ARG A 182 -21.44 -1.79 12.60
CA ARG A 182 -20.12 -1.17 12.70
C ARG A 182 -19.39 -1.59 13.98
N LEU A 183 -20.09 -1.61 15.12
CA LEU A 183 -19.53 -2.06 16.39
C LEU A 183 -19.07 -3.52 16.31
N TRP A 184 -19.89 -4.40 15.73
CA TRP A 184 -19.56 -5.80 15.56
C TRP A 184 -18.36 -5.99 14.63
N ARG A 185 -18.37 -5.33 13.48
CA ARG A 185 -17.30 -5.38 12.47
C ARG A 185 -15.95 -4.92 13.02
N ASP A 186 -15.92 -3.76 13.69
CA ASP A 186 -14.67 -3.07 14.06
C ASP A 186 -14.11 -3.49 15.41
N LYS A 187 -14.99 -3.83 16.36
CA LYS A 187 -14.56 -4.16 17.74
C LYS A 187 -14.43 -5.65 17.98
N ILE A 188 -15.08 -6.51 17.19
CA ILE A 188 -14.93 -7.96 17.29
C ILE A 188 -13.99 -8.41 16.19
N LEU A 189 -12.71 -8.58 16.52
CA LEU A 189 -11.68 -8.87 15.51
C LEU A 189 -11.55 -10.38 15.23
N ASP A 190 -12.00 -11.23 16.15
CA ASP A 190 -11.99 -12.70 16.07
C ASP A 190 -13.34 -13.29 15.60
N GLN A 191 -14.02 -12.64 14.64
CA GLN A 191 -15.27 -13.17 14.08
C GLN A 191 -15.08 -14.57 13.49
N SER A 192 -15.88 -15.53 13.95
CA SER A 192 -15.84 -16.89 13.43
C SER A 192 -16.53 -16.98 12.07
N ARG A 193 -16.16 -17.99 11.26
CA ARG A 193 -16.82 -18.29 9.98
C ARG A 193 -18.33 -18.42 10.15
N LYS A 194 -18.76 -19.06 11.23
CA LYS A 194 -20.19 -19.25 11.56
C LYS A 194 -20.90 -17.92 11.83
N GLU A 195 -20.26 -17.01 12.56
CA GLU A 195 -20.84 -15.69 12.85
C GLU A 195 -20.92 -14.83 11.60
N LEU A 196 -19.88 -14.82 10.75
CA LEU A 196 -19.87 -14.11 9.47
C LEU A 196 -21.00 -14.59 8.54
N LEU A 197 -21.18 -15.90 8.40
CA LEU A 197 -22.27 -16.46 7.59
C LEU A 197 -23.66 -16.14 8.14
N LEU A 198 -23.83 -16.24 9.46
CA LEU A 198 -25.11 -15.92 10.12
C LEU A 198 -25.47 -14.44 9.97
N VAL A 199 -24.55 -13.54 10.31
CA VAL A 199 -24.76 -12.09 10.16
C VAL A 199 -24.99 -11.76 8.70
N GLY A 200 -24.20 -12.30 7.77
CA GLY A 200 -24.37 -12.10 6.33
C GLY A 200 -25.79 -12.44 5.85
N ALA A 201 -26.31 -13.61 6.23
CA ALA A 201 -27.68 -14.01 5.86
C ALA A 201 -28.77 -13.10 6.46
N CYS A 202 -28.56 -12.61 7.69
CA CYS A 202 -29.47 -11.67 8.33
C CYS A 202 -29.48 -10.31 7.61
N LEU A 203 -28.30 -9.80 7.24
CA LEU A 203 -28.16 -8.55 6.49
C LEU A 203 -28.73 -8.68 5.07
N ASP A 204 -28.47 -9.80 4.38
CA ASP A 204 -29.03 -10.07 3.04
C ASP A 204 -30.56 -10.08 3.03
N ARG A 205 -31.20 -10.52 4.12
CA ARG A 205 -32.66 -10.45 4.25
C ARG A 205 -33.13 -9.01 4.41
N TRP A 206 -32.48 -8.26 5.28
CA TRP A 206 -32.84 -6.86 5.59
C TRP A 206 -32.59 -5.91 4.41
N LEU A 207 -31.54 -6.15 3.63
CA LEU A 207 -31.19 -5.36 2.45
C LEU A 207 -32.22 -5.49 1.32
N ARG A 208 -33.01 -6.56 1.26
CA ARG A 208 -34.13 -6.66 0.31
C ARG A 208 -35.17 -5.59 0.56
N ASP A 209 -35.41 -5.27 1.83
CA ASP A 209 -36.37 -4.25 2.25
C ASP A 209 -35.70 -2.86 2.36
N ASN A 210 -34.37 -2.79 2.34
CA ASN A 210 -33.58 -1.56 2.50
C ASN A 210 -32.44 -1.45 1.46
N PRO A 211 -32.76 -1.50 0.15
CA PRO A 211 -31.76 -1.66 -0.92
C PRO A 211 -30.78 -0.47 -1.05
N ASP A 212 -31.13 0.69 -0.51
CA ASP A 212 -30.32 1.91 -0.57
C ASP A 212 -29.16 1.93 0.44
N SER A 213 -29.03 0.90 1.29
CA SER A 213 -27.96 0.79 2.29
C SER A 213 -26.61 0.36 1.68
N VAL A 214 -26.13 1.15 0.71
CA VAL A 214 -24.90 0.89 -0.07
C VAL A 214 -23.67 0.61 0.81
N ARG A 215 -23.56 1.31 1.95
CA ARG A 215 -22.46 1.08 2.90
C ARG A 215 -22.43 -0.38 3.36
N LEU A 216 -23.58 -0.95 3.69
CA LEU A 216 -23.67 -2.31 4.23
C LEU A 216 -23.31 -3.36 3.17
N GLU A 217 -23.69 -3.13 1.91
CA GLU A 217 -23.31 -4.01 0.79
C GLU A 217 -21.79 -4.08 0.57
N LEU A 218 -21.08 -2.95 0.69
CA LEU A 218 -19.62 -2.94 0.63
C LEU A 218 -19.00 -3.79 1.76
N GLU A 219 -19.53 -3.65 2.98
CA GLU A 219 -19.04 -4.43 4.11
C GLU A 219 -19.35 -5.92 3.98
N LEU A 220 -20.50 -6.27 3.40
CA LEU A 220 -20.82 -7.66 3.06
C LEU A 220 -19.86 -8.22 2.02
N ALA A 221 -19.52 -7.47 0.96
CA ALA A 221 -18.51 -7.89 0.00
C ALA A 221 -17.16 -8.18 0.69
N ARG A 222 -16.77 -7.36 1.67
CA ARG A 222 -15.57 -7.59 2.48
C ARG A 222 -15.67 -8.87 3.31
N ASP A 223 -16.81 -9.12 3.94
CA ASP A 223 -17.04 -10.32 4.75
C ASP A 223 -17.03 -11.59 3.87
N ARG A 224 -17.55 -11.51 2.63
CA ARG A 224 -17.45 -12.59 1.62
C ARG A 224 -16.00 -12.87 1.22
N TYR A 225 -15.20 -11.83 0.99
CA TYR A 225 -13.77 -12.01 0.76
C TYR A 225 -13.05 -12.65 1.96
N LYS A 226 -13.37 -12.25 3.21
CA LYS A 226 -12.83 -12.92 4.43
C LYS A 226 -13.26 -14.39 4.55
N LEU A 227 -14.39 -14.76 3.97
CA LEU A 227 -14.90 -16.13 3.92
C LEU A 227 -14.26 -16.98 2.81
N ASP A 228 -13.29 -16.44 2.06
CA ASP A 228 -12.67 -17.07 0.90
C ASP A 228 -13.67 -17.25 -0.27
N GLU A 229 -14.59 -16.30 -0.42
CA GLU A 229 -15.62 -16.26 -1.47
C GLU A 229 -15.39 -15.02 -2.40
N PRO A 230 -14.26 -14.94 -3.14
CA PRO A 230 -13.92 -13.75 -3.94
C PRO A 230 -14.89 -13.47 -5.09
N ASP A 231 -15.48 -14.49 -5.72
CA ASP A 231 -16.47 -14.31 -6.79
C ASP A 231 -17.73 -13.60 -6.30
N GLU A 232 -18.23 -14.02 -5.15
CA GLU A 232 -19.41 -13.42 -4.51
C GLU A 232 -19.13 -11.99 -4.02
N ALA A 233 -17.90 -11.73 -3.54
CA ALA A 233 -17.45 -10.38 -3.24
C ALA A 233 -17.43 -9.48 -4.50
N LEU A 234 -16.88 -9.97 -5.61
CA LEU A 234 -16.84 -9.24 -6.89
C LEU A 234 -18.22 -8.97 -7.46
N ARG A 235 -19.14 -9.94 -7.38
CA ARG A 235 -20.53 -9.77 -7.82
C ARG A 235 -21.18 -8.59 -7.10
N ARG A 236 -21.06 -8.52 -5.78
CA ARG A 236 -21.59 -7.41 -4.96
C ARG A 236 -20.95 -6.07 -5.29
N LEU A 237 -19.63 -6.04 -5.45
CA LEU A 237 -18.91 -4.81 -5.79
C LEU A 237 -19.34 -4.28 -7.17
N SER A 238 -19.57 -5.18 -8.12
CA SER A 238 -20.07 -4.85 -9.46
C SER A 238 -21.51 -4.32 -9.43
N GLU A 239 -22.38 -4.89 -8.58
CA GLU A 239 -23.74 -4.38 -8.35
C GLU A 239 -23.73 -2.97 -7.74
N LEU A 240 -22.78 -2.68 -6.86
CA LEU A 240 -22.60 -1.32 -6.33
C LEU A 240 -22.13 -0.33 -7.41
N ASP A 241 -21.23 -0.74 -8.30
CA ASP A 241 -20.77 0.09 -9.41
C ASP A 241 -21.90 0.39 -10.39
N ALA A 242 -22.73 -0.61 -10.71
CA ALA A 242 -23.87 -0.45 -11.59
C ALA A 242 -24.90 0.57 -11.06
N ARG A 243 -24.97 0.75 -9.73
CA ARG A 243 -25.80 1.78 -9.08
C ARG A 243 -25.16 3.18 -9.08
N GLY A 244 -23.94 3.33 -9.58
CA GLY A 244 -23.24 4.62 -9.68
C GLY A 244 -22.81 5.23 -8.34
N THR A 245 -22.62 4.41 -7.30
CA THR A 245 -22.25 4.94 -5.97
C THR A 245 -20.82 5.45 -5.91
N THR A 246 -20.64 6.60 -5.26
CA THR A 246 -19.33 7.24 -5.00
C THR A 246 -18.77 6.92 -3.62
N ILE A 247 -19.48 6.10 -2.81
CA ILE A 247 -19.03 5.76 -1.45
C ILE A 247 -17.76 4.91 -1.53
N LYS A 248 -16.69 5.38 -0.86
CA LYS A 248 -15.45 4.61 -0.61
C LYS A 248 -14.85 3.98 -1.88
N ARG A 249 -14.80 4.71 -3.00
CA ARG A 249 -14.31 4.23 -4.30
C ARG A 249 -12.93 3.58 -4.23
N THR A 250 -11.97 4.20 -3.54
CA THR A 250 -10.63 3.63 -3.34
C THR A 250 -10.68 2.26 -2.69
N GLU A 251 -11.41 2.12 -1.57
CA GLU A 251 -11.48 0.87 -0.81
C GLU A 251 -12.19 -0.24 -1.60
N ARG A 252 -13.23 0.11 -2.36
CA ARG A 252 -13.94 -0.81 -3.25
C ARG A 252 -13.04 -1.35 -4.35
N CYS A 253 -12.38 -0.45 -5.08
CA CYS A 253 -11.48 -0.82 -6.17
C CYS A 253 -10.29 -1.64 -5.65
N LEU A 254 -9.79 -1.31 -4.45
CA LEU A 254 -8.77 -2.10 -3.79
C LEU A 254 -9.28 -3.49 -3.39
N LEU A 255 -10.51 -3.63 -2.88
CA LEU A 255 -11.11 -4.93 -2.58
C LEU A 255 -11.33 -5.77 -3.84
N GLU A 256 -11.78 -5.17 -4.94
CA GLU A 256 -11.89 -5.84 -6.26
C GLU A 256 -10.52 -6.37 -6.71
N SER A 257 -9.48 -5.53 -6.62
CA SER A 257 -8.12 -5.96 -6.98
C SER A 257 -7.74 -7.22 -6.19
N ARG A 258 -8.00 -7.23 -4.89
CA ARG A 258 -7.69 -8.37 -4.02
C ARG A 258 -8.48 -9.62 -4.35
N CYS A 259 -9.72 -9.48 -4.80
CA CYS A 259 -10.53 -10.61 -5.26
C CYS A 259 -9.97 -11.18 -6.57
N LEU A 260 -9.60 -10.33 -7.53
CA LEU A 260 -8.94 -10.75 -8.78
C LEU A 260 -7.64 -11.50 -8.49
N LEU A 261 -6.82 -11.00 -7.56
CA LEU A 261 -5.60 -11.70 -7.15
C LEU A 261 -5.90 -13.08 -6.55
N ALA A 262 -6.93 -13.19 -5.69
CA ALA A 262 -7.34 -14.47 -5.11
C ALA A 262 -7.84 -15.47 -6.17
N LEU A 263 -8.37 -14.99 -7.29
CA LEU A 263 -8.76 -15.79 -8.46
C LEU A 263 -7.60 -16.08 -9.43
N GLY A 264 -6.38 -15.59 -9.13
CA GLY A 264 -5.19 -15.80 -9.97
C GLY A 264 -5.00 -14.76 -11.08
N ASP A 265 -5.90 -13.78 -11.22
CA ASP A 265 -5.77 -12.69 -12.18
C ASP A 265 -4.84 -11.58 -11.66
N THR A 266 -3.54 -11.80 -11.84
CA THR A 266 -2.49 -10.85 -11.41
C THR A 266 -2.50 -9.55 -12.21
N ALA A 267 -2.83 -9.59 -13.51
CA ALA A 267 -2.87 -8.41 -14.35
C ALA A 267 -4.08 -7.51 -14.00
N GLY A 268 -5.26 -8.12 -13.82
CA GLY A 268 -6.45 -7.42 -13.35
C GLY A 268 -6.27 -6.84 -11.95
N PHE A 269 -5.60 -7.57 -11.05
CA PHE A 269 -5.20 -7.03 -9.73
C PHE A 269 -4.38 -5.75 -9.86
N VAL A 270 -3.27 -5.75 -10.63
CA VAL A 270 -2.42 -4.55 -10.77
C VAL A 270 -3.21 -3.40 -11.39
N SER A 271 -4.02 -3.67 -12.42
CA SER A 271 -4.88 -2.65 -13.06
C SER A 271 -5.86 -2.01 -12.07
N ARG A 272 -6.58 -2.82 -11.28
CA ARG A 272 -7.53 -2.30 -10.27
C ARG A 272 -6.82 -1.62 -9.12
N TYR A 273 -5.63 -2.08 -8.72
CA TYR A 273 -4.83 -1.41 -7.70
C TYR A 273 -4.42 0.01 -8.16
N MET A 274 -3.98 0.17 -9.40
CA MET A 274 -3.64 1.49 -9.95
C MET A 274 -4.87 2.40 -10.07
N GLN A 275 -6.03 1.86 -10.45
CA GLN A 275 -7.29 2.61 -10.41
C GLN A 275 -7.67 3.05 -9.00
N ALA A 276 -7.44 2.21 -7.99
CA ALA A 276 -7.64 2.58 -6.58
C ALA A 276 -6.72 3.75 -6.19
N LEU A 277 -5.46 3.77 -6.63
CA LEU A 277 -4.56 4.92 -6.42
C LEU A 277 -5.05 6.19 -7.12
N ASP A 278 -5.62 6.08 -8.32
CA ASP A 278 -6.18 7.23 -9.02
C ASP A 278 -7.42 7.80 -8.31
N PHE A 279 -8.29 6.93 -7.78
CA PHE A 279 -9.38 7.36 -6.91
C PHE A 279 -8.87 8.01 -5.62
N ALA A 280 -7.84 7.44 -4.98
CA ALA A 280 -7.23 8.03 -3.79
C ALA A 280 -6.64 9.41 -4.06
N ALA A 281 -6.02 9.61 -5.24
CA ALA A 281 -5.48 10.91 -5.66
C ALA A 281 -6.56 11.98 -5.77
N ARG A 282 -7.77 11.60 -6.24
CA ARG A 282 -8.91 12.49 -6.40
C ARG A 282 -9.65 12.74 -5.09
N ASP A 283 -9.89 11.68 -4.32
CA ASP A 283 -10.78 11.69 -3.15
C ASP A 283 -10.02 11.99 -1.85
N GLY A 284 -8.69 11.87 -1.85
CA GLY A 284 -7.84 12.01 -0.66
C GLY A 284 -7.91 10.83 0.31
N ASP A 285 -8.64 9.76 -0.04
CA ASP A 285 -8.77 8.56 0.79
C ASP A 285 -7.62 7.57 0.51
N TYR A 286 -6.62 7.59 1.38
CA TYR A 286 -5.49 6.65 1.39
C TYR A 286 -5.55 5.65 2.55
N GLU A 287 -6.63 5.67 3.34
CA GLU A 287 -6.69 4.98 4.64
C GLU A 287 -6.38 3.48 4.48
N ARG A 288 -7.02 2.84 3.49
CA ARG A 288 -6.86 1.40 3.26
C ARG A 288 -5.55 1.04 2.56
N LEU A 289 -5.13 1.84 1.57
CA LEU A 289 -3.85 1.67 0.87
C LEU A 289 -2.68 1.74 1.86
N MET A 290 -2.70 2.76 2.73
CA MET A 290 -1.69 2.95 3.76
C MET A 290 -1.68 1.78 4.74
N LEU A 291 -2.84 1.37 5.26
CA LEU A 291 -2.93 0.25 6.19
C LEU A 291 -2.31 -1.05 5.63
N GLU A 292 -2.50 -1.32 4.34
CA GLU A 292 -2.02 -2.56 3.73
C GLU A 292 -0.54 -2.49 3.33
N ALA A 293 -0.02 -1.30 2.99
CA ALA A 293 1.35 -1.11 2.53
C ALA A 293 2.34 -0.67 3.62
N GLU A 294 1.90 0.06 4.65
CA GLU A 294 2.76 0.62 5.73
C GLU A 294 3.60 -0.45 6.43
N THR A 295 3.12 -1.69 6.33
CA THR A 295 3.66 -2.89 6.94
C THR A 295 5.00 -3.29 6.37
N ILE A 296 5.40 -2.75 5.22
CA ILE A 296 6.72 -2.94 4.61
C ILE A 296 7.47 -1.61 4.41
N PHE A 297 6.95 -0.50 4.93
CA PHE A 297 7.66 0.78 4.84
C PHE A 297 8.94 0.73 5.68
N THR A 298 9.99 1.33 5.13
CA THR A 298 11.20 1.69 5.85
C THR A 298 10.97 2.98 6.65
N PRO A 299 11.77 3.27 7.70
CA PRO A 299 11.68 4.52 8.44
C PRO A 299 11.77 5.78 7.56
N LYS A 300 12.60 5.73 6.50
CA LYS A 300 12.73 6.83 5.53
C LYS A 300 11.44 7.04 4.73
N GLU A 301 10.77 5.97 4.35
CA GLU A 301 9.50 6.03 3.62
C GLU A 301 8.36 6.52 4.50
N THR A 302 8.31 6.11 5.77
CA THR A 302 7.37 6.66 6.75
C THR A 302 7.58 8.17 6.92
N ALA A 303 8.82 8.61 7.17
CA ALA A 303 9.13 10.03 7.30
C ALA A 303 8.81 10.82 6.01
N ARG A 304 9.05 10.22 4.84
CA ARG A 304 8.69 10.82 3.56
C ARG A 304 7.17 10.97 3.46
N TRP A 305 6.40 9.92 3.72
CA TRP A 305 4.94 9.93 3.70
C TRP A 305 4.36 11.05 4.58
N ASP A 306 4.86 11.18 5.82
CA ASP A 306 4.41 12.19 6.78
C ASP A 306 4.72 13.63 6.32
N SER A 307 5.74 13.79 5.48
CA SER A 307 6.09 15.09 4.90
C SER A 307 5.15 15.54 3.77
N LEU A 308 4.48 14.62 3.07
CA LEU A 308 3.65 14.91 1.90
C LEU A 308 2.38 15.68 2.27
N LYS A 309 2.04 16.70 1.47
CA LYS A 309 0.94 17.63 1.79
C LYS A 309 -0.27 17.45 0.89
N THR A 310 -0.07 17.01 -0.34
CA THR A 310 -1.13 16.87 -1.33
C THR A 310 -1.47 15.40 -1.62
N SER A 311 -2.71 15.14 -2.05
CA SER A 311 -3.12 13.81 -2.50
C SER A 311 -2.32 13.36 -3.73
N ALA A 312 -2.02 14.27 -4.66
CA ALA A 312 -1.21 13.94 -5.85
C ALA A 312 0.19 13.42 -5.47
N GLU A 313 0.89 14.10 -4.56
CA GLU A 313 2.20 13.66 -4.06
C GLU A 313 2.12 12.28 -3.38
N ARG A 314 1.03 11.99 -2.67
CA ARG A 314 0.81 10.68 -2.04
C ARG A 314 0.58 9.57 -3.05
N ALA A 315 -0.17 9.84 -4.12
CA ALA A 315 -0.33 8.89 -5.22
C ALA A 315 1.02 8.60 -5.89
N GLU A 316 1.79 9.64 -6.18
CA GLU A 316 3.13 9.52 -6.77
C GLU A 316 4.09 8.75 -5.86
N PHE A 317 4.03 8.99 -4.55
CA PHE A 317 4.78 8.19 -3.58
C PHE A 317 4.47 6.70 -3.70
N PHE A 318 3.20 6.30 -3.80
CA PHE A 318 2.81 4.90 -3.96
C PHE A 318 3.27 4.30 -5.30
N ARG A 319 3.15 5.06 -6.40
CA ARG A 319 3.65 4.61 -7.72
C ARG A 319 5.15 4.36 -7.65
N LYS A 320 5.92 5.33 -7.18
CA LYS A 320 7.37 5.21 -6.97
C LYS A 320 7.73 4.05 -6.03
N PHE A 321 6.99 3.91 -4.94
CA PHE A 321 7.20 2.88 -3.93
C PHE A 321 7.12 1.47 -4.52
N TRP A 322 6.13 1.21 -5.38
CA TRP A 322 5.96 -0.09 -6.02
C TRP A 322 6.86 -0.28 -7.24
N THR A 323 7.00 0.72 -8.12
CA THR A 323 7.85 0.60 -9.32
C THR A 323 9.33 0.45 -8.96
N SER A 324 9.82 1.15 -7.94
CA SER A 324 11.21 1.02 -7.50
C SER A 324 11.57 -0.38 -7.00
N ARG A 325 10.61 -1.09 -6.38
CA ARG A 325 10.79 -2.46 -5.89
C ARG A 325 10.43 -3.53 -6.91
N ASP A 326 9.85 -3.14 -8.04
CA ASP A 326 9.49 -4.05 -9.12
C ASP A 326 10.75 -4.68 -9.72
N PRO A 327 10.89 -6.02 -9.77
CA PRO A 327 12.02 -6.62 -10.48
C PRO A 327 12.04 -6.24 -11.96
N ASP A 328 10.87 -6.07 -12.60
CA ASP A 328 10.76 -5.65 -14.00
C ASP A 328 9.75 -4.51 -14.19
N PRO A 329 10.16 -3.24 -14.07
CA PRO A 329 9.26 -2.10 -14.24
C PRO A 329 8.78 -1.91 -15.70
N LEU A 330 9.28 -2.74 -16.64
CA LEU A 330 8.82 -2.74 -18.02
C LEU A 330 7.69 -3.74 -18.27
N ASP A 331 7.49 -4.72 -17.39
CA ASP A 331 6.33 -5.61 -17.41
C ASP A 331 5.10 -4.84 -16.89
N LYS A 332 3.91 -5.21 -17.39
CA LYS A 332 2.64 -4.64 -16.90
C LYS A 332 2.28 -5.16 -15.51
N ARG A 333 2.83 -6.31 -15.13
CA ARG A 333 2.69 -6.92 -13.82
C ARG A 333 3.81 -6.40 -12.94
N ASN A 334 3.45 -5.95 -11.74
CA ASN A 334 4.43 -5.63 -10.71
C ASN A 334 4.54 -6.82 -9.76
N GLU A 335 5.55 -7.67 -9.94
CA GLU A 335 5.65 -8.93 -9.17
C GLU A 335 5.83 -8.68 -7.68
N ARG A 336 6.47 -7.57 -7.31
CA ARG A 336 6.66 -7.21 -5.90
C ARG A 336 5.33 -6.87 -5.22
N LEU A 337 4.48 -6.08 -5.88
CA LEU A 337 3.15 -5.70 -5.42
C LEU A 337 2.24 -6.92 -5.33
N VAL A 338 2.23 -7.77 -6.37
CA VAL A 338 1.52 -9.04 -6.39
C VAL A 338 1.95 -9.92 -5.22
N THR A 339 3.26 -10.06 -5.01
CA THR A 339 3.82 -10.88 -3.93
C THR A 339 3.44 -10.33 -2.56
N HIS A 340 3.46 -9.00 -2.37
CA HIS A 340 3.01 -8.38 -1.12
C HIS A 340 1.57 -8.77 -0.77
N TYR A 341 0.67 -8.60 -1.72
CA TYR A 341 -0.75 -8.86 -1.52
C TYR A 341 -1.07 -10.35 -1.39
N SER A 342 -0.34 -11.21 -2.08
CA SER A 342 -0.39 -12.67 -1.87
C SER A 342 0.08 -13.05 -0.47
N ARG A 343 1.18 -12.47 0.02
CA ARG A 343 1.66 -12.69 1.39
C ARG A 343 0.66 -12.19 2.43
N LEU A 344 0.07 -11.01 2.19
CA LEU A 344 -0.96 -10.45 3.05
C LEU A 344 -2.20 -11.35 3.14
N HIS A 345 -2.71 -11.83 2.00
CA HIS A 345 -3.83 -12.75 1.97
C HIS A 345 -3.51 -14.05 2.72
N HIS A 346 -2.34 -14.64 2.48
CA HIS A 346 -1.88 -15.83 3.21
C HIS A 346 -1.78 -15.58 4.72
N ALA A 347 -1.15 -14.48 5.14
CA ALA A 347 -0.98 -14.16 6.54
C ALA A 347 -2.31 -13.97 7.26
N GLN A 348 -3.30 -13.33 6.62
CA GLN A 348 -4.64 -13.14 7.17
C GLN A 348 -5.43 -14.45 7.35
N ARG A 349 -5.03 -15.52 6.65
CA ARG A 349 -5.61 -16.86 6.82
C ARG A 349 -4.88 -17.67 7.89
N MET A 350 -3.54 -17.67 7.84
CA MET A 350 -2.72 -18.58 8.63
C MET A 350 -2.33 -18.02 10.00
N TYR A 351 -2.16 -16.70 10.10
CA TYR A 351 -1.59 -16.02 11.25
C TYR A 351 -2.54 -14.96 11.81
N ARG A 352 -3.86 -15.19 11.68
CA ARG A 352 -4.88 -14.30 12.22
C ARG A 352 -4.90 -14.34 13.75
N MET A 353 -5.02 -13.19 14.40
CA MET A 353 -5.21 -13.14 15.85
C MET A 353 -6.53 -13.80 16.27
N ARG A 354 -6.45 -14.66 17.28
CA ARG A 354 -7.57 -15.33 17.96
C ARG A 354 -7.91 -14.67 19.30
N ASN A 355 -6.98 -13.94 19.90
CA ASN A 355 -7.19 -13.18 21.12
C ASN A 355 -6.68 -11.72 21.00
N PRO A 356 -7.22 -10.94 20.05
CA PRO A 356 -6.76 -9.58 19.73
C PRO A 356 -6.97 -8.55 20.85
N HIS A 357 -7.67 -8.94 21.92
CA HIS A 357 -7.95 -8.11 23.10
C HIS A 357 -7.04 -8.43 24.30
N SER A 358 -6.12 -9.38 24.14
CA SER A 358 -5.08 -9.65 25.13
C SER A 358 -4.22 -8.41 25.42
N LEU A 359 -3.65 -8.33 26.63
CA LEU A 359 -2.74 -7.25 27.01
C LEU A 359 -1.51 -7.20 26.08
N PHE A 360 -1.04 -8.36 25.62
CA PHE A 360 0.07 -8.47 24.67
C PHE A 360 -0.23 -7.83 23.31
N GLN A 361 -1.51 -7.78 22.90
CA GLN A 361 -1.93 -7.17 21.63
C GLN A 361 -2.34 -5.70 21.77
N THR A 362 -2.65 -5.24 23.00
CA THR A 362 -3.34 -3.95 23.22
C THR A 362 -2.62 -2.98 24.15
N SER A 363 -1.47 -3.36 24.72
CA SER A 363 -0.73 -2.50 25.65
C SER A 363 0.70 -2.27 25.19
N ARG A 364 1.10 -1.00 25.07
CA ARG A 364 2.48 -0.59 24.77
C ARG A 364 3.49 -1.21 25.74
N ASN A 365 3.14 -1.33 27.02
CA ASN A 365 4.05 -1.88 28.03
C ASN A 365 4.29 -3.39 27.86
N TYR A 366 3.32 -4.14 27.33
CA TYR A 366 3.48 -5.58 27.07
C TYR A 366 4.20 -5.85 25.73
N HIS A 367 4.44 -4.81 24.92
CA HIS A 367 5.32 -4.92 23.75
C HIS A 367 6.80 -4.87 24.15
N HIS A 368 7.15 -4.54 25.40
CA HIS A 368 8.46 -4.89 25.94
C HIS A 368 8.55 -6.42 26.02
N LEU A 369 9.32 -7.02 25.13
CA LEU A 369 9.31 -8.46 24.96
C LEU A 369 9.95 -9.13 26.19
N ILE A 370 9.23 -10.07 26.79
CA ILE A 370 9.67 -10.80 27.99
C ILE A 370 10.33 -12.11 27.57
N SER A 371 11.62 -12.22 27.84
CA SER A 371 12.38 -13.45 27.59
C SER A 371 11.95 -14.63 28.47
N PRO A 372 12.37 -15.88 28.14
CA PRO A 372 12.14 -17.04 29.00
C PRO A 372 12.81 -16.90 30.38
N VAL A 373 13.88 -16.10 30.48
CA VAL A 373 14.60 -15.78 31.71
C VAL A 373 14.14 -14.48 32.36
N ALA A 374 12.91 -14.03 32.06
CA ALA A 374 12.24 -12.86 32.66
C ALA A 374 12.95 -11.50 32.50
N HIS A 375 13.92 -11.39 31.59
CA HIS A 375 14.49 -10.11 31.16
C HIS A 375 13.53 -9.41 30.20
N PHE A 376 13.38 -8.09 30.37
CA PHE A 376 12.66 -7.22 29.45
C PHE A 376 13.61 -6.64 28.41
N TYR A 377 13.26 -6.76 27.14
CA TYR A 377 13.99 -6.10 26.06
C TYR A 377 13.17 -4.94 25.50
N GLU A 378 13.83 -3.79 25.37
CA GLU A 378 13.25 -2.64 24.68
C GLU A 378 13.22 -2.89 23.17
N VAL A 379 12.04 -2.74 22.59
CA VAL A 379 11.79 -2.72 21.16
C VAL A 379 11.05 -1.44 20.84
N ASP A 380 11.13 -0.97 19.60
CA ASP A 380 10.33 0.19 19.19
C ASP A 380 8.85 -0.20 19.23
N PRO A 381 8.08 0.31 20.20
CA PRO A 381 6.70 -0.09 20.37
C PRO A 381 5.85 0.28 19.16
N ASP A 382 6.21 1.31 18.39
CA ASP A 382 5.43 1.76 17.22
C ASP A 382 5.61 0.82 16.01
N LEU A 383 6.64 -0.05 16.02
CA LEU A 383 6.79 -1.13 15.04
C LEU A 383 5.76 -2.25 15.24
N PHE A 384 5.25 -2.43 16.45
CA PHE A 384 4.35 -3.55 16.81
C PHE A 384 2.95 -3.08 17.16
N TYR A 385 2.86 -2.01 17.96
CA TYR A 385 1.62 -1.51 18.53
C TYR A 385 0.72 -0.94 17.43
N GLY A 386 -0.51 -1.48 17.36
CA GLY A 386 -1.53 -1.01 16.43
C GLY A 386 -1.44 -1.63 15.03
N ARG A 387 -0.24 -1.97 14.54
CA ARG A 387 -0.06 -2.58 13.21
C ARG A 387 -0.64 -3.99 13.13
N ASN A 388 -0.22 -4.88 14.04
CA ASN A 388 -0.79 -6.23 14.22
C ASN A 388 -2.33 -6.18 14.26
N ARG A 389 -2.88 -5.25 15.06
CA ARG A 389 -4.30 -5.15 15.34
C ARG A 389 -5.12 -4.67 14.15
N LYS A 390 -4.68 -3.62 13.45
CA LYS A 390 -5.41 -3.13 12.27
C LYS A 390 -5.41 -4.15 11.13
N MET A 391 -4.37 -4.98 11.03
CA MET A 391 -4.31 -6.07 10.04
C MET A 391 -4.96 -7.37 10.52
N VAL A 392 -5.27 -7.46 11.81
CA VAL A 392 -5.77 -8.67 12.49
C VAL A 392 -4.77 -9.84 12.42
N LEU A 393 -3.48 -9.54 12.48
CA LEU A 393 -2.38 -10.51 12.39
C LEU A 393 -1.68 -10.66 13.75
N ASP A 394 -1.33 -11.89 14.12
CA ASP A 394 -0.34 -12.11 15.18
C ASP A 394 1.06 -11.73 14.68
N GLN A 395 2.07 -11.86 15.54
CA GLN A 395 3.41 -11.39 15.22
C GLN A 395 4.12 -12.23 14.14
N ARG A 396 3.69 -13.47 13.90
CA ARG A 396 4.14 -14.29 12.76
C ARG A 396 3.57 -13.75 11.44
N GLY A 397 2.32 -13.29 11.46
CA GLY A 397 1.72 -12.66 10.28
C GLY A 397 2.48 -11.40 9.84
N LEU A 398 2.94 -10.59 10.79
CA LEU A 398 3.74 -9.40 10.50
C LEU A 398 5.08 -9.73 9.84
N ILE A 399 5.82 -10.72 10.37
CA ILE A 399 7.10 -11.13 9.77
C ILE A 399 6.87 -11.76 8.39
N TYR A 400 5.80 -12.54 8.23
CA TYR A 400 5.48 -13.21 6.97
C TYR A 400 5.13 -12.23 5.86
N VAL A 401 4.38 -11.15 6.15
CA VAL A 401 4.09 -10.13 5.14
C VAL A 401 5.37 -9.45 4.65
N ARG A 402 6.31 -9.16 5.56
CA ARG A 402 7.59 -8.51 5.24
C ARG A 402 8.55 -9.41 4.46
N HIS A 403 8.72 -10.64 4.93
CA HIS A 403 9.82 -11.49 4.46
C HIS A 403 9.37 -12.74 3.70
N GLY A 404 8.09 -13.07 3.74
CA GLY A 404 7.56 -14.31 3.18
C GLY A 404 7.80 -15.50 4.11
N PRO A 405 7.71 -16.74 3.58
CA PRO A 405 7.93 -17.94 4.37
C PRO A 405 9.36 -17.99 4.90
N PRO A 406 9.59 -18.53 6.12
CA PRO A 406 10.93 -18.78 6.62
C PRO A 406 11.61 -19.91 5.85
N ASP A 407 12.94 -19.87 5.75
CA ASP A 407 13.74 -20.92 5.09
C ASP A 407 13.52 -22.30 5.74
N ARG A 408 13.33 -22.26 7.07
CA ARG A 408 13.03 -23.40 7.91
C ARG A 408 12.25 -22.90 9.11
N TYR A 409 11.40 -23.74 9.68
CA TYR A 409 10.89 -23.51 11.03
C TYR A 409 10.88 -24.79 11.85
N THR A 410 10.80 -24.64 13.18
CA THR A 410 10.73 -25.74 14.14
C THR A 410 9.54 -25.51 15.05
N HIS A 411 8.70 -26.54 15.22
CA HIS A 411 7.68 -26.57 16.26
C HIS A 411 8.27 -27.27 17.49
N GLN A 412 8.17 -26.61 18.64
CA GLN A 412 8.41 -27.23 19.92
C GLN A 412 7.17 -27.04 20.78
N VAL A 413 6.52 -28.15 21.13
CA VAL A 413 5.45 -28.15 22.11
C VAL A 413 6.10 -28.51 23.44
N THR A 414 6.27 -27.51 24.31
CA THR A 414 6.60 -27.78 25.71
C THR A 414 5.31 -28.06 26.48
N TRP A 415 5.42 -28.65 27.68
CA TRP A 415 4.27 -28.91 28.54
C TRP A 415 3.53 -27.64 29.00
N LYS A 416 4.08 -26.43 28.81
CA LYS A 416 3.50 -25.16 29.26
C LYS A 416 2.95 -24.29 28.13
N ASP A 417 3.68 -24.11 27.03
CA ASP A 417 3.28 -23.19 25.96
C ASP A 417 3.75 -23.70 24.57
N PRO A 418 2.90 -23.67 23.52
CA PRO A 418 3.32 -23.93 22.13
C PRO A 418 4.33 -22.90 21.64
N MET A 419 5.35 -23.37 20.93
CA MET A 419 6.47 -22.54 20.48
C MET A 419 6.85 -22.84 19.02
N GLU A 420 7.23 -21.78 18.30
CA GLU A 420 7.71 -21.81 16.93
C GLU A 420 9.01 -21.04 16.79
N ILE A 421 9.98 -21.60 16.08
CA ILE A 421 11.22 -20.90 15.72
C ILE A 421 11.31 -20.81 14.21
N TRP A 422 11.32 -19.60 13.68
CA TRP A 422 11.43 -19.34 12.23
C TRP A 422 12.84 -18.86 11.90
N TYR A 423 13.45 -19.42 10.86
CA TYR A 423 14.82 -19.12 10.45
C TYR A 423 14.83 -18.38 9.11
N TYR A 424 15.60 -17.29 9.04
CA TYR A 424 15.89 -16.51 7.84
C TYR A 424 17.42 -16.34 7.76
N GLY A 425 18.08 -17.25 7.04
CA GLY A 425 19.53 -17.39 7.05
C GLY A 425 20.07 -17.65 8.46
N SER A 426 20.93 -16.75 8.94
CA SER A 426 21.52 -16.83 10.28
C SER A 426 20.65 -16.21 11.39
N VAL A 427 19.59 -15.49 11.00
CA VAL A 427 18.65 -14.83 11.91
C VAL A 427 17.52 -15.79 12.24
N HIS A 428 17.07 -15.80 13.49
CA HIS A 428 15.92 -16.61 13.90
C HIS A 428 14.98 -15.85 14.81
N PHE A 429 13.68 -16.11 14.66
CA PHE A 429 12.61 -15.51 15.43
C PHE A 429 11.90 -16.59 16.24
N LEU A 430 11.87 -16.40 17.54
CA LEU A 430 11.16 -17.26 18.47
C LEU A 430 9.78 -16.68 18.75
N PHE A 431 8.75 -17.51 18.57
CA PHE A 431 7.36 -17.18 18.86
C PHE A 431 6.81 -18.15 19.92
N GLU A 432 6.10 -17.63 20.90
CA GLU A 432 5.49 -18.42 21.96
C GLU A 432 4.04 -17.99 22.18
N GLN A 433 3.16 -18.95 22.44
CA GLN A 433 1.78 -18.68 22.82
C GLN A 433 1.64 -18.73 24.35
N LYS A 434 2.17 -17.72 25.05
CA LYS A 434 2.12 -17.66 26.53
C LYS A 434 0.70 -17.74 27.08
N ALA A 435 0.55 -18.36 28.24
CA ALA A 435 -0.65 -18.27 29.06
C ALA A 435 -1.12 -16.80 29.21
N GLY A 436 -2.35 -16.51 28.76
CA GLY A 436 -2.93 -15.15 28.75
C GLY A 436 -2.69 -14.35 27.46
N ALA A 437 -1.65 -14.67 26.67
CA ALA A 437 -1.48 -14.11 25.33
C ALA A 437 -2.59 -14.64 24.42
N GLY A 438 -2.78 -15.97 24.38
CA GLY A 438 -3.75 -16.64 23.53
C GLY A 438 -3.38 -16.65 22.03
N ASP A 439 -2.45 -15.79 21.60
CA ASP A 439 -1.85 -15.70 20.27
C ASP A 439 -0.32 -15.82 20.37
N PHE A 440 0.34 -16.11 19.25
CA PHE A 440 1.81 -16.14 19.19
C PHE A 440 2.38 -14.72 19.24
N ILE A 441 3.39 -14.57 20.08
CA ILE A 441 4.18 -13.33 20.25
C ILE A 441 5.66 -13.65 20.17
N PHE A 442 6.47 -12.68 19.74
CA PHE A 442 7.92 -12.67 19.76
C PHE A 442 8.43 -12.85 21.18
N ILE A 443 9.42 -13.72 21.35
CA ILE A 443 10.11 -13.96 22.60
C ILE A 443 11.62 -13.96 22.34
N PRO A 444 12.31 -12.82 22.47
CA PRO A 444 13.75 -12.78 22.29
C PRO A 444 14.43 -13.62 23.37
N SER A 445 15.37 -14.46 22.95
CA SER A 445 16.22 -15.26 23.86
C SER A 445 17.43 -14.48 24.39
N SER A 446 17.76 -13.35 23.76
CA SER A 446 18.90 -12.49 24.08
C SER A 446 18.68 -11.06 23.56
N SER A 447 19.54 -10.10 23.95
CA SER A 447 19.54 -8.74 23.39
C SER A 447 19.73 -8.73 21.87
N ARG A 448 20.51 -9.69 21.35
CA ARG A 448 20.68 -9.88 19.91
C ARG A 448 19.37 -10.28 19.24
N GLY A 449 18.60 -11.19 19.82
CA GLY A 449 17.30 -11.58 19.28
C GLY A 449 16.31 -10.41 19.21
N ALA A 450 16.33 -9.50 20.19
CA ALA A 450 15.52 -8.28 20.15
C ALA A 450 16.00 -7.31 19.04
N ALA A 451 17.32 -7.18 18.84
CA ALA A 451 17.88 -6.39 17.75
C ALA A 451 17.52 -6.97 16.37
N ASP A 452 17.58 -8.29 16.21
CA ASP A 452 17.20 -9.00 14.99
C ASP A 452 15.72 -8.75 14.65
N ILE A 453 14.83 -8.79 15.65
CA ILE A 453 13.40 -8.45 15.51
C ILE A 453 13.21 -7.01 15.02
N ASN A 454 13.88 -6.03 15.64
CA ASN A 454 13.79 -4.63 15.21
C ASN A 454 14.30 -4.44 13.78
N GLN A 455 15.41 -5.07 13.42
CA GLN A 455 15.97 -5.00 12.08
C GLN A 455 15.02 -5.59 11.03
N ALA A 456 14.43 -6.75 11.31
CA ALA A 456 13.46 -7.37 10.41
C ALA A 456 12.20 -6.50 10.25
N MET A 457 11.70 -5.92 11.35
CA MET A 457 10.57 -4.99 11.29
C MET A 457 10.90 -3.64 10.63
N ALA A 458 12.16 -3.32 10.41
CA ALA A 458 12.62 -2.13 9.67
C ALA A 458 12.97 -2.41 8.20
N THR A 459 12.97 -3.68 7.79
CA THR A 459 13.35 -4.12 6.44
C THR A 459 12.27 -4.97 5.79
N ASP A 460 12.39 -5.23 4.49
CA ASP A 460 11.53 -6.14 3.74
C ASP A 460 12.39 -6.95 2.78
N THR A 461 11.94 -8.14 2.40
CA THR A 461 12.67 -8.98 1.43
C THR A 461 11.75 -9.46 0.31
N PHE A 462 12.32 -9.53 -0.89
CA PHE A 462 11.68 -10.09 -2.05
C PHE A 462 12.64 -11.09 -2.69
N GLN A 463 12.14 -12.30 -2.92
CA GLN A 463 12.83 -13.32 -3.67
C GLN A 463 12.06 -13.50 -4.96
N ASP A 464 12.67 -13.12 -6.09
CA ASP A 464 12.09 -13.37 -7.39
C ASP A 464 12.05 -14.89 -7.62
N SER A 465 10.88 -15.42 -7.95
CA SER A 465 10.71 -16.83 -8.26
C SER A 465 11.25 -17.17 -9.66
N ILE A 466 11.46 -16.15 -10.50
CA ILE A 466 12.02 -16.31 -11.84
C ILE A 466 13.55 -16.24 -11.75
N PRO A 467 14.28 -17.30 -12.16
CA PRO A 467 15.74 -17.30 -12.09
C PRO A 467 16.37 -16.17 -12.92
N PRO A 468 17.31 -15.39 -12.34
CA PRO A 468 17.94 -14.29 -13.05
C PRO A 468 18.80 -14.78 -14.22
N LEU A 469 18.92 -13.95 -15.24
CA LEU A 469 19.84 -14.09 -16.36
C LEU A 469 20.46 -12.70 -16.59
N GLU A 470 21.67 -12.48 -16.11
CA GLU A 470 22.31 -11.15 -16.20
C GLU A 470 22.64 -10.84 -17.67
N PRO A 471 22.02 -9.82 -18.29
CA PRO A 471 22.44 -9.33 -19.60
C PRO A 471 23.70 -8.50 -19.45
N GLU A 472 24.58 -8.60 -20.44
CA GLU A 472 25.72 -7.70 -20.55
C GLU A 472 25.30 -6.46 -21.32
N PHE A 473 25.74 -5.29 -20.90
CA PHE A 473 25.46 -4.06 -21.63
C PHE A 473 26.47 -2.96 -21.32
N TYR A 474 26.54 -1.99 -22.23
CA TYR A 474 27.07 -0.66 -21.96
C TYR A 474 26.28 0.35 -22.79
N ALA A 475 26.42 1.64 -22.46
CA ALA A 475 25.79 2.71 -23.23
C ALA A 475 26.80 3.74 -23.77
N SER A 476 26.44 4.39 -24.86
CA SER A 476 27.21 5.48 -25.48
C SER A 476 26.31 6.65 -25.84
N GLU A 477 26.77 7.85 -25.56
CA GLU A 477 26.04 9.08 -25.83
C GLU A 477 26.48 9.73 -27.15
N PHE A 478 25.52 10.26 -27.90
CA PHE A 478 25.72 10.92 -29.18
C PHE A 478 24.90 12.21 -29.26
N LEU A 479 25.41 13.18 -30.02
CA LEU A 479 24.72 14.46 -30.23
C LEU A 479 23.74 14.33 -31.39
N THR A 480 22.48 14.65 -31.16
CA THR A 480 21.45 14.74 -32.21
C THR A 480 21.49 16.10 -32.92
N GLU A 481 20.89 16.19 -34.12
CA GLU A 481 20.85 17.43 -34.90
C GLU A 481 20.13 18.58 -34.17
N ASP A 482 19.14 18.27 -33.33
CA ASP A 482 18.41 19.23 -32.49
C ASP A 482 19.15 19.61 -31.20
N GLY A 483 20.36 19.08 -30.98
CA GLY A 483 21.23 19.42 -29.85
C GLY A 483 20.95 18.64 -28.56
N ARG A 484 20.02 17.67 -28.59
CA ARG A 484 19.77 16.72 -27.50
C ARG A 484 20.75 15.55 -27.54
N ILE A 485 20.61 14.64 -26.58
CA ILE A 485 21.51 13.51 -26.40
C ILE A 485 20.79 12.22 -26.72
N GLU A 486 21.22 11.56 -27.80
CA GLU A 486 20.86 10.18 -28.05
C GLU A 486 21.75 9.29 -27.18
N VAL A 487 21.16 8.36 -26.44
CA VAL A 487 21.90 7.34 -25.71
C VAL A 487 21.54 5.98 -26.30
N GLU A 488 22.52 5.30 -26.90
CA GLU A 488 22.38 3.93 -27.36
C GLU A 488 22.86 2.95 -26.29
N PHE A 489 22.01 1.98 -25.94
CA PHE A 489 22.29 0.85 -25.08
C PHE A 489 22.56 -0.38 -25.92
N TYR A 490 23.81 -0.84 -25.90
CA TYR A 490 24.22 -2.08 -26.56
C TYR A 490 24.12 -3.22 -25.57
N GLN A 491 23.35 -4.25 -25.91
CA GLN A 491 22.98 -5.32 -24.99
C GLN A 491 23.29 -6.67 -25.60
N SER A 492 23.72 -7.63 -24.77
CA SER A 492 23.88 -9.01 -25.17
C SER A 492 23.34 -10.01 -24.14
N LEU A 493 22.84 -11.11 -24.69
CA LEU A 493 22.54 -12.34 -23.96
C LEU A 493 23.28 -13.52 -24.61
N PRO A 494 23.84 -14.45 -23.83
CA PRO A 494 24.52 -15.60 -24.40
C PRO A 494 23.51 -16.49 -25.13
N ASP A 495 23.82 -16.88 -26.37
CA ASP A 495 22.92 -17.72 -27.19
C ASP A 495 22.61 -19.05 -26.47
N SER A 496 23.57 -19.57 -25.70
CA SER A 496 23.40 -20.77 -24.88
C SER A 496 22.25 -20.68 -23.86
N ALA A 497 21.94 -19.48 -23.33
CA ALA A 497 20.85 -19.28 -22.38
C ALA A 497 19.48 -19.15 -23.05
N VAL A 498 19.45 -18.90 -24.36
CA VAL A 498 18.25 -18.48 -25.10
C VAL A 498 18.05 -19.30 -26.39
N ARG A 499 18.69 -20.49 -26.50
CA ARG A 499 18.79 -21.27 -27.75
C ARG A 499 17.46 -21.55 -28.45
N GLN A 500 16.40 -21.73 -27.67
CA GLN A 500 15.08 -22.17 -28.13
C GLN A 500 14.20 -21.04 -28.69
N LEU A 501 14.68 -19.79 -28.68
CA LEU A 501 13.92 -18.67 -29.24
C LEU A 501 14.27 -18.42 -30.71
N ASP A 502 13.23 -18.25 -31.53
CA ASP A 502 13.33 -17.82 -32.93
C ASP A 502 13.50 -16.32 -33.04
N ASN A 503 12.88 -15.57 -32.12
CA ASN A 503 12.98 -14.12 -31.98
C ASN A 503 13.21 -13.73 -30.52
N LEU A 504 13.95 -12.65 -30.32
CA LEU A 504 14.17 -12.05 -29.02
C LEU A 504 13.98 -10.55 -29.15
N VAL A 505 13.11 -9.99 -28.31
CA VAL A 505 12.89 -8.54 -28.24
C VAL A 505 13.55 -8.02 -26.97
N SER A 506 14.33 -6.96 -27.14
CA SER A 506 14.96 -6.21 -26.06
C SER A 506 14.26 -4.87 -25.89
N HIS A 507 14.03 -4.49 -24.64
CA HIS A 507 13.33 -3.28 -24.24
C HIS A 507 14.25 -2.37 -23.43
N LEU A 508 14.16 -1.07 -23.69
CA LEU A 508 14.70 -0.01 -22.86
C LEU A 508 13.54 0.83 -22.36
N GLY A 509 13.46 1.08 -21.06
CA GLY A 509 12.64 2.15 -20.51
C GLY A 509 13.51 3.15 -19.76
N VAL A 510 13.19 4.42 -19.95
CA VAL A 510 13.84 5.54 -19.28
C VAL A 510 12.82 6.23 -18.41
N PHE A 511 13.21 6.54 -17.19
CA PHE A 511 12.34 7.09 -16.18
C PHE A 511 12.97 8.32 -15.54
N ASP A 512 12.11 9.18 -15.01
CA ASP A 512 12.55 10.25 -14.12
C ASP A 512 12.99 9.71 -12.75
N SER A 513 13.40 10.62 -11.85
CA SER A 513 13.80 10.26 -10.48
C SER A 513 12.68 9.66 -9.62
N ASN A 514 11.43 9.69 -10.09
CA ASN A 514 10.23 9.17 -9.45
C ASN A 514 9.73 7.86 -10.07
N TRP A 515 10.50 7.25 -10.98
CA TRP A 515 10.09 6.06 -11.74
C TRP A 515 8.86 6.30 -12.64
N THR A 516 8.60 7.55 -13.04
CA THR A 516 7.64 7.86 -14.11
C THR A 516 8.31 7.59 -15.44
N GLU A 517 7.71 6.73 -16.27
CA GLU A 517 8.24 6.40 -17.59
C GLU A 517 8.20 7.62 -18.52
N LEU A 518 9.36 8.01 -19.04
CA LEU A 518 9.54 9.12 -19.97
C LEU A 518 9.58 8.65 -21.42
N SER A 519 10.22 7.51 -21.67
CA SER A 519 10.32 6.91 -22.99
C SER A 519 10.52 5.40 -22.89
N ARG A 520 10.06 4.68 -23.91
CA ARG A 520 10.32 3.26 -24.09
C ARG A 520 10.69 2.97 -25.53
N ASP A 521 11.71 2.14 -25.69
CA ASP A 521 12.14 1.60 -26.97
C ASP A 521 12.11 0.06 -26.94
N SER A 522 11.84 -0.55 -28.09
CA SER A 522 11.75 -2.00 -28.25
C SER A 522 12.36 -2.39 -29.58
N SER A 523 13.37 -3.25 -29.54
CA SER A 523 14.18 -3.60 -30.71
C SER A 523 14.36 -5.12 -30.82
N ASP A 524 14.28 -5.61 -32.06
CA ASP A 524 14.57 -7.01 -32.37
C ASP A 524 16.06 -7.29 -32.24
N ALA A 525 16.40 -8.20 -31.33
CA ALA A 525 17.75 -8.71 -31.21
C ALA A 525 18.12 -9.61 -32.40
N TRP A 526 19.41 -9.79 -32.63
CA TRP A 526 19.92 -10.68 -33.66
C TRP A 526 21.09 -11.54 -33.17
N ARG A 527 21.24 -12.73 -33.73
CA ARG A 527 22.34 -13.62 -33.38
C ARG A 527 23.64 -13.17 -34.05
N SER A 528 24.70 -13.07 -33.26
CA SER A 528 26.06 -12.83 -33.75
C SER A 528 27.08 -13.37 -32.74
N GLY A 529 28.08 -14.14 -33.21
CA GLY A 529 29.20 -14.59 -32.37
C GLY A 529 28.84 -15.48 -31.17
N GLY A 530 27.71 -16.20 -31.21
CA GLY A 530 27.24 -17.04 -30.09
C GLY A 530 26.50 -16.25 -29.00
N GLU A 531 26.09 -15.03 -29.31
CA GLU A 531 25.29 -14.14 -28.47
C GLU A 531 24.10 -13.60 -29.28
N TRP A 532 23.06 -13.15 -28.58
CA TRP A 532 22.03 -12.27 -29.12
C TRP A 532 22.44 -10.84 -28.81
N LEU A 533 22.49 -9.99 -29.84
CA LEU A 533 22.79 -8.56 -29.73
C LEU A 533 21.53 -7.74 -29.95
N ALA A 534 21.35 -6.69 -29.17
CA ALA A 534 20.33 -5.68 -29.39
C ALA A 534 20.92 -4.28 -29.18
N VAL A 535 20.37 -3.30 -29.89
CA VAL A 535 20.61 -1.88 -29.64
C VAL A 535 19.26 -1.25 -29.39
N ASN A 536 19.13 -0.61 -28.23
CA ASN A 536 17.98 0.22 -27.92
C ASN A 536 18.47 1.66 -27.74
N SER A 537 17.66 2.65 -28.06
CA SER A 537 18.05 4.04 -27.86
C SER A 537 16.95 4.92 -27.27
N THR A 538 17.38 6.05 -26.73
CA THR A 538 16.50 7.11 -26.23
C THR A 538 17.11 8.46 -26.56
N VAL A 539 16.30 9.51 -26.65
CA VAL A 539 16.76 10.89 -26.80
C VAL A 539 16.30 11.70 -25.60
N VAL A 540 17.26 12.24 -24.85
CA VAL A 540 17.02 12.95 -23.60
C VAL A 540 17.79 14.26 -23.53
N ASP A 541 17.38 15.11 -22.60
CA ASP A 541 18.13 16.32 -22.24
C ASP A 541 19.25 15.96 -21.25
N THR A 542 20.08 16.96 -20.91
CA THR A 542 21.11 16.79 -19.88
C THR A 542 20.46 16.65 -18.50
N GLY A 543 20.81 15.61 -17.75
CA GLY A 543 20.21 15.37 -16.44
C GLY A 543 20.45 13.97 -15.91
N GLY A 544 19.92 13.68 -14.72
CA GLY A 544 19.94 12.35 -14.13
C GLY A 544 18.63 11.61 -14.39
N TYR A 545 18.75 10.36 -14.83
CA TYR A 545 17.65 9.47 -15.21
C TYR A 545 17.80 8.11 -14.56
N LEU A 546 16.69 7.38 -14.46
CA LEU A 546 16.69 5.95 -14.18
C LEU A 546 16.45 5.20 -15.48
N PHE A 547 17.00 4.01 -15.61
CA PHE A 547 16.72 3.15 -16.76
C PHE A 547 16.43 1.72 -16.31
N ALA A 548 15.68 1.01 -17.13
CA ALA A 548 15.52 -0.42 -17.07
C ALA A 548 15.74 -1.03 -18.46
N LEU A 549 16.45 -2.15 -18.50
CA LEU A 549 16.63 -3.00 -19.66
C LEU A 549 15.89 -4.31 -19.37
N SER A 550 15.09 -4.81 -20.30
CA SER A 550 14.39 -6.09 -20.15
C SER A 550 14.41 -6.84 -21.48
N SER A 551 14.72 -8.13 -21.42
CA SER A 551 14.62 -9.04 -22.56
C SER A 551 13.61 -10.15 -22.26
N ALA A 552 12.68 -10.37 -23.19
CA ALA A 552 11.61 -11.35 -23.03
C ALA A 552 12.14 -12.79 -23.17
N VAL A 553 12.65 -13.36 -22.07
CA VAL A 553 13.17 -14.73 -22.02
C VAL A 553 12.25 -15.63 -21.20
N PRO A 554 11.60 -16.64 -21.81
CA PRO A 554 10.71 -17.54 -21.08
C PRO A 554 11.39 -18.20 -19.88
N GLY A 555 10.76 -18.09 -18.71
CA GLY A 555 11.23 -18.72 -17.47
C GLY A 555 12.51 -18.12 -16.88
N ARG A 556 13.03 -17.02 -17.40
CA ARG A 556 14.23 -16.33 -16.89
C ARG A 556 13.98 -14.82 -16.78
N ARG A 557 14.64 -14.18 -15.81
CA ARG A 557 14.57 -12.73 -15.59
C ARG A 557 15.83 -12.08 -16.17
N ALA A 558 15.72 -11.57 -17.39
CA ALA A 558 16.79 -10.83 -18.06
C ALA A 558 16.56 -9.33 -17.94
N VAL A 559 16.70 -8.80 -16.71
CA VAL A 559 16.39 -7.41 -16.39
C VAL A 559 17.54 -6.75 -15.66
N VAL A 560 17.88 -5.52 -16.06
CA VAL A 560 18.79 -4.65 -15.31
C VAL A 560 18.14 -3.31 -15.08
N LYS A 561 18.38 -2.73 -13.91
CA LYS A 561 17.97 -1.37 -13.56
C LYS A 561 19.20 -0.58 -13.15
N GLY A 562 19.23 0.70 -13.49
CA GLY A 562 20.34 1.57 -13.11
C GLY A 562 20.00 3.04 -13.14
N VAL A 563 21.02 3.83 -12.82
CA VAL A 563 21.00 5.29 -12.94
C VAL A 563 21.86 5.65 -14.15
N MET A 564 21.38 6.58 -14.94
CA MET A 564 22.09 7.17 -16.06
C MET A 564 22.11 8.67 -15.85
N ASP A 565 23.29 9.22 -15.59
CA ASP A 565 23.49 10.66 -15.75
C ASP A 565 23.74 10.93 -17.24
N VAL A 566 23.36 12.10 -17.74
CA VAL A 566 23.57 12.51 -19.13
C VAL A 566 24.17 13.91 -19.14
N VAL A 567 25.37 14.02 -19.69
CA VAL A 567 26.10 15.28 -19.82
C VAL A 567 25.97 15.79 -21.26
N GLY A 568 25.68 17.08 -21.39
CA GLY A 568 25.52 17.71 -22.70
C GLY A 568 26.83 17.85 -23.46
N PHE A 569 26.72 17.81 -24.79
CA PHE A 569 27.78 18.28 -25.67
C PHE A 569 27.80 19.80 -25.71
N ASN A 570 28.97 20.40 -25.90
CA ASN A 570 29.05 21.81 -26.25
C ASN A 570 29.16 21.93 -27.78
N PRO A 571 28.09 22.28 -28.51
CA PRO A 571 28.09 22.29 -29.97
C PRO A 571 29.00 23.39 -30.57
N ARG A 572 29.49 24.33 -29.75
CA ARG A 572 30.43 25.38 -30.16
C ARG A 572 31.90 25.02 -29.90
N LEU A 573 32.15 23.90 -29.21
CA LEU A 573 33.49 23.40 -28.95
C LEU A 573 33.74 22.10 -29.72
N LEU A 574 35.03 21.78 -29.89
CA LEU A 574 35.42 20.44 -30.32
C LEU A 574 35.00 19.47 -29.21
N ASP A 575 34.28 18.42 -29.56
CA ASP A 575 33.85 17.36 -28.64
C ASP A 575 33.78 16.01 -29.36
N VAL A 576 33.69 14.92 -28.61
CA VAL A 576 33.55 13.55 -29.14
C VAL A 576 32.42 12.80 -28.44
N SER A 577 31.75 11.90 -29.17
CA SER A 577 30.74 11.01 -28.64
C SER A 577 31.30 10.03 -27.59
N GLY A 578 30.41 9.26 -26.99
CA GLY A 578 30.78 8.00 -26.33
C GLY A 578 31.48 7.07 -27.32
N LEU A 579 32.37 6.23 -26.80
CA LEU A 579 33.09 5.25 -27.62
C LEU A 579 32.27 3.96 -27.70
N VAL A 580 32.12 3.43 -28.92
CA VAL A 580 31.52 2.12 -29.16
C VAL A 580 32.65 1.12 -29.37
N LEU A 581 32.76 0.12 -28.50
CA LEU A 581 33.70 -0.99 -28.66
C LEU A 581 32.98 -2.22 -29.21
N GLY A 582 33.62 -2.88 -30.15
CA GLY A 582 33.02 -3.98 -30.88
C GLY A 582 34.03 -4.95 -31.46
N SER A 583 33.53 -5.82 -32.33
CA SER A 583 34.33 -6.72 -33.15
C SER A 583 34.29 -6.27 -34.62
N PRO A 584 35.21 -6.74 -35.47
CA PRO A 584 35.10 -6.58 -36.91
C PRO A 584 33.80 -7.18 -37.44
N VAL A 585 33.17 -6.51 -38.40
CA VAL A 585 31.94 -6.97 -39.07
C VAL A 585 32.35 -7.81 -40.28
N ALA A 586 31.92 -9.08 -40.34
CA ALA A 586 32.18 -9.92 -41.51
C ALA A 586 31.27 -9.53 -42.69
N ALA A 587 31.71 -9.82 -43.92
CA ALA A 587 30.93 -9.50 -45.11
C ALA A 587 29.57 -10.24 -45.09
N GLY A 588 28.47 -9.50 -45.25
CA GLY A 588 27.11 -10.03 -45.21
C GLY A 588 26.58 -10.35 -43.82
N GLU A 589 27.36 -10.11 -42.76
CA GLU A 589 26.90 -10.26 -41.38
C GLU A 589 25.93 -9.12 -41.01
N ARG A 590 24.85 -9.44 -40.29
CA ARG A 590 23.94 -8.42 -39.75
C ARG A 590 24.67 -7.57 -38.69
N SER A 591 24.57 -6.25 -38.82
CA SER A 591 25.25 -5.28 -37.97
C SER A 591 24.34 -4.10 -37.64
N HIS A 592 24.67 -3.36 -36.57
CA HIS A 592 24.08 -2.05 -36.29
C HIS A 592 24.70 -1.00 -37.21
N GLY A 593 23.90 -0.14 -37.83
CA GLY A 593 24.39 0.90 -38.73
C GLY A 593 24.38 2.26 -38.04
N ARG A 594 25.51 2.98 -38.04
CA ARG A 594 25.59 4.33 -37.48
C ARG A 594 26.44 5.24 -38.34
N MET A 595 25.87 6.36 -38.81
CA MET A 595 26.52 7.31 -39.74
C MET A 595 27.15 6.63 -40.97
N GLY A 596 26.49 5.59 -41.50
CA GLY A 596 26.99 4.79 -42.63
C GLY A 596 28.09 3.79 -42.27
N VAL A 597 28.47 3.66 -41.00
CA VAL A 597 29.44 2.68 -40.49
C VAL A 597 28.70 1.46 -39.94
N ALA A 598 29.12 0.27 -40.36
CA ALA A 598 28.65 -0.99 -39.80
C ALA A 598 29.39 -1.30 -38.49
N LEU A 599 28.60 -1.53 -37.43
CA LEU A 599 29.08 -1.78 -36.07
C LEU A 599 28.57 -3.14 -35.60
N LYS A 600 29.48 -3.91 -34.99
CA LYS A 600 29.16 -5.10 -34.20
C LYS A 600 29.62 -4.83 -32.78
N PRO A 601 28.76 -4.22 -31.94
CA PRO A 601 29.10 -3.89 -30.55
C PRO A 601 29.48 -5.14 -29.76
N ARG A 602 30.30 -4.97 -28.72
CA ARG A 602 30.73 -6.04 -27.79
C ARG A 602 30.28 -5.67 -26.37
N PRO A 603 29.01 -5.93 -26.00
CA PRO A 603 28.44 -5.43 -24.74
C PRO A 603 29.19 -5.91 -23.48
N SER A 604 29.78 -7.10 -23.52
CA SER A 604 30.67 -7.63 -22.48
C SER A 604 31.88 -6.75 -22.18
N SER A 605 32.32 -5.94 -23.15
CA SER A 605 33.59 -5.20 -23.13
C SER A 605 34.80 -6.10 -22.84
N ARG A 606 34.68 -7.40 -23.15
CA ARG A 606 35.69 -8.43 -22.94
C ARG A 606 36.19 -8.96 -24.27
N PHE A 607 37.50 -9.01 -24.38
CA PHE A 607 38.21 -9.50 -25.55
C PHE A 607 39.24 -10.53 -25.13
N ARG A 608 39.47 -11.55 -25.95
CA ARG A 608 40.58 -12.48 -25.74
C ARG A 608 41.88 -11.87 -26.23
N ARG A 609 43.00 -12.29 -25.63
CA ARG A 609 44.31 -11.91 -26.15
C ARG A 609 44.46 -12.39 -27.61
N GLY A 610 44.84 -11.46 -28.50
CA GLY A 610 44.97 -11.71 -29.93
C GLY A 610 43.69 -11.47 -30.73
N GLU A 611 42.59 -11.14 -30.07
CA GLU A 611 41.38 -10.66 -30.73
C GLU A 611 41.57 -9.21 -31.22
N THR A 612 40.90 -8.87 -32.31
CA THR A 612 40.84 -7.48 -32.79
C THR A 612 39.61 -6.79 -32.22
N ALA A 613 39.80 -5.68 -31.52
CA ALA A 613 38.71 -4.82 -31.07
C ALA A 613 38.49 -3.67 -32.06
N THR A 614 37.26 -3.43 -32.46
CA THR A 614 36.85 -2.27 -33.25
C THR A 614 36.44 -1.13 -32.31
N VAL A 615 36.85 0.09 -32.61
CA VAL A 615 36.45 1.30 -31.88
C VAL A 615 35.79 2.25 -32.86
N TYR A 616 34.65 2.81 -32.46
CA TYR A 616 33.92 3.84 -33.20
C TYR A 616 33.61 5.05 -32.31
N LEU A 617 33.66 6.24 -32.90
CA LEU A 617 33.23 7.50 -32.30
C LEU A 617 32.81 8.52 -33.36
N GLU A 618 32.07 9.53 -32.94
CA GLU A 618 31.76 10.72 -33.73
C GLU A 618 32.51 11.93 -33.17
N ILE A 619 33.03 12.76 -34.07
CA ILE A 619 33.75 13.99 -33.73
C ILE A 619 32.89 15.18 -34.14
N TYR A 620 32.63 16.08 -33.19
CA TYR A 620 31.78 17.25 -33.37
C TYR A 620 32.61 18.55 -33.34
N GLY A 621 32.14 19.58 -34.05
CA GLY A 621 32.71 20.92 -33.94
C GLY A 621 34.10 21.13 -34.56
N LEU A 622 34.54 20.23 -35.43
CA LEU A 622 35.77 20.37 -36.23
C LEU A 622 35.70 21.62 -37.13
N GLY A 623 36.75 22.44 -37.09
CA GLY A 623 36.93 23.57 -37.97
C GLY A 623 37.27 23.17 -39.41
N GLU A 624 36.88 24.03 -40.35
CA GLU A 624 37.14 23.84 -41.78
C GLU A 624 38.48 24.45 -42.17
N ASP A 625 39.25 23.75 -43.01
CA ASP A 625 40.31 24.40 -43.78
C ASP A 625 39.68 25.21 -44.92
N LEU A 626 39.65 26.54 -44.72
CA LEU A 626 39.04 27.56 -45.58
C LEU A 626 39.49 27.51 -47.05
N ARG A 627 40.56 26.77 -47.39
CA ARG A 627 41.08 26.66 -48.77
C ARG A 627 40.63 25.41 -49.53
N ARG A 628 40.14 24.37 -48.86
CA ARG A 628 39.90 23.05 -49.48
C ARG A 628 38.58 22.37 -49.10
N GLY A 629 37.86 22.87 -48.09
CA GLY A 629 36.62 22.23 -47.61
C GLY A 629 36.85 20.85 -46.99
N ILE A 630 38.08 20.57 -46.56
CA ILE A 630 38.49 19.31 -45.92
C ILE A 630 38.76 19.61 -44.44
N ARG A 631 38.29 18.75 -43.54
CA ARG A 631 38.57 18.85 -42.10
C ARG A 631 39.77 17.97 -41.74
N HIS A 632 40.68 18.49 -40.93
CA HIS A 632 41.92 17.84 -40.56
C HIS A 632 42.09 17.83 -39.03
N TRP A 633 42.41 16.67 -38.45
CA TRP A 633 42.68 16.56 -37.02
C TRP A 633 43.80 15.57 -36.74
N ARG A 634 44.39 15.69 -35.55
CA ARG A 634 45.30 14.71 -34.99
C ARG A 634 44.58 13.89 -33.92
N GLN A 635 44.70 12.58 -34.02
CA GLN A 635 44.12 11.61 -33.10
C GLN A 635 45.21 10.90 -32.33
N ARG A 636 45.09 10.84 -31.00
CA ARG A 636 45.93 9.99 -30.13
C ARG A 636 45.06 8.93 -29.47
N VAL A 637 45.41 7.67 -29.70
CA VAL A 637 44.78 6.50 -29.07
C VAL A 637 45.72 6.01 -27.98
N ILE A 638 45.27 6.10 -26.73
CA ILE A 638 46.03 5.74 -25.54
C ILE A 638 45.34 4.55 -24.88
N VAL A 639 46.06 3.43 -24.74
CA VAL A 639 45.57 2.22 -24.08
C VAL A 639 46.45 1.96 -22.86
N SER A 640 45.87 2.05 -21.68
CA SER A 640 46.60 1.98 -20.41
C SER A 640 46.04 0.88 -19.50
N ARG A 641 46.89 -0.03 -19.02
CA ARG A 641 46.49 -1.07 -18.06
C ARG A 641 46.25 -0.46 -16.68
N THR A 642 45.11 -0.76 -16.08
CA THR A 642 44.70 -0.22 -14.77
C THR A 642 44.84 -1.27 -13.66
N LYS A 643 45.20 -0.84 -12.44
CA LYS A 643 45.19 -1.71 -11.24
C LYS A 643 43.81 -1.91 -10.62
N ARG A 644 42.83 -1.08 -11.01
CA ARG A 644 41.48 -1.10 -10.45
C ARG A 644 40.55 -1.93 -11.35
N PRO A 645 39.61 -2.69 -10.78
CA PRO A 645 38.52 -3.27 -11.57
C PRO A 645 37.74 -2.14 -12.28
N PRO A 646 37.10 -2.42 -13.43
CA PRO A 646 36.40 -1.40 -14.20
C PRO A 646 35.33 -0.71 -13.37
N ARG A 647 35.25 0.62 -13.44
CA ARG A 647 34.25 1.42 -12.72
C ARG A 647 33.23 1.98 -13.71
N GLY A 648 32.04 1.36 -13.76
CA GLY A 648 30.83 1.93 -14.36
C GLY A 648 30.57 1.54 -15.82
N LEU A 649 29.27 1.47 -16.17
CA LEU A 649 28.73 1.01 -17.45
C LEU A 649 28.53 2.12 -18.51
N PHE A 650 29.05 3.33 -18.25
CA PHE A 650 28.81 4.53 -19.07
C PHE A 650 30.13 5.21 -19.45
N SER A 651 30.27 5.55 -20.72
CA SER A 651 31.56 5.98 -21.30
C SER A 651 31.94 7.46 -21.04
N ARG A 652 31.01 8.35 -20.62
CA ARG A 652 31.32 9.79 -20.47
C ARG A 652 31.16 10.44 -19.09
N ILE A 653 30.68 9.80 -18.02
CA ILE A 653 30.34 10.59 -16.80
C ILE A 653 31.20 10.32 -15.58
N GLY A 654 32.02 11.35 -15.33
CA GLY A 654 32.60 11.72 -14.06
C GLY A 654 33.85 12.52 -14.34
N ARG A 655 33.76 13.86 -14.38
CA ARG A 655 34.92 14.74 -14.16
C ARG A 655 35.48 14.47 -12.76
N LEU A 656 36.25 13.40 -12.62
CA LEU A 656 37.19 13.18 -11.53
C LEU A 656 38.51 13.75 -12.02
N PHE A 657 38.73 15.03 -11.74
CA PHE A 657 40.09 15.56 -11.63
C PHE A 657 40.77 14.76 -10.52
N GLY A 658 41.58 13.80 -10.93
CA GLY A 658 42.35 12.91 -10.09
C GLY A 658 43.30 12.13 -10.98
N ILE A 659 44.35 12.79 -11.46
CA ILE A 659 45.57 12.13 -11.94
C ILE A 659 46.13 11.42 -10.70
N GLY A 660 45.76 10.16 -10.54
CA GLY A 660 46.24 9.28 -9.48
C GLY A 660 46.94 8.11 -10.14
N ASP A 661 48.27 8.24 -10.23
CA ASP A 661 49.21 7.31 -10.82
C ASP A 661 49.05 5.89 -10.29
N ASP A 662 48.75 4.94 -11.19
CA ASP A 662 49.04 3.53 -11.02
C ASP A 662 48.88 2.79 -12.37
N GLU A 663 49.42 3.36 -13.43
CA GLU A 663 49.46 2.74 -14.76
C GLU A 663 50.64 1.77 -14.86
N LEU A 664 50.36 0.51 -15.17
CA LEU A 664 51.40 -0.53 -15.27
C LEU A 664 52.04 -0.59 -16.67
N THR A 665 51.28 -0.28 -17.72
CA THR A 665 51.73 -0.31 -19.12
C THR A 665 50.84 0.61 -19.96
N ARG A 666 51.44 1.44 -20.82
CA ARG A 666 50.75 2.40 -21.69
C ARG A 666 51.21 2.23 -23.14
N LEU A 667 50.27 2.05 -24.05
CA LEU A 667 50.48 2.12 -25.50
C LEU A 667 49.89 3.44 -26.01
N THR A 668 50.59 4.16 -26.88
CA THR A 668 50.08 5.39 -27.50
C THR A 668 50.33 5.36 -29.00
N LEU A 669 49.26 5.45 -29.79
CA LEU A 669 49.30 5.55 -31.25
C LEU A 669 48.82 6.94 -31.65
N THR A 670 49.52 7.58 -32.58
CA THR A 670 49.16 8.91 -33.09
C THR A 670 48.90 8.84 -34.58
N PHE A 671 47.81 9.46 -35.02
CA PHE A 671 47.41 9.50 -36.41
C PHE A 671 47.02 10.91 -36.83
N ASP A 672 47.35 11.28 -38.06
CA ASP A 672 46.76 12.45 -38.72
C ASP A 672 45.61 11.97 -39.63
N ARG A 673 44.45 12.60 -39.49
CA ARG A 673 43.19 12.19 -40.13
C ARG A 673 42.61 13.31 -40.98
N ARG A 674 41.73 12.95 -41.92
CA ARG A 674 41.02 13.89 -42.80
C ARG A 674 39.63 13.38 -43.16
N ALA A 675 38.66 14.29 -43.23
CA ALA A 675 37.30 14.01 -43.69
C ALA A 675 36.93 14.94 -44.85
N ALA A 676 36.31 14.38 -45.90
CA ALA A 676 35.90 15.12 -47.10
C ALA A 676 34.59 15.90 -46.93
N THR A 677 33.81 15.60 -45.88
CA THR A 677 32.58 16.35 -45.55
C THR A 677 32.96 17.67 -44.87
N ALA A 678 32.41 18.78 -45.36
CA ALA A 678 32.67 20.11 -44.81
C ALA A 678 31.90 20.37 -43.50
N THR A 679 30.68 19.84 -43.37
CA THR A 679 29.78 20.10 -42.24
C THR A 679 29.34 18.81 -41.52
N GLY A 680 28.76 18.96 -40.31
CA GLY A 680 28.21 17.85 -39.51
C GLY A 680 29.26 17.02 -38.76
N PRO A 681 28.86 15.98 -38.01
CA PRO A 681 29.80 15.09 -37.33
C PRO A 681 30.73 14.34 -38.30
N ALA A 682 31.95 14.03 -37.86
CA ALA A 682 32.86 13.14 -38.58
C ALA A 682 32.88 11.77 -37.89
N PRO A 683 32.38 10.68 -38.53
CA PRO A 683 32.53 9.34 -37.98
C PRO A 683 33.99 8.87 -38.12
N GLU A 684 34.54 8.32 -37.05
CA GLU A 684 35.88 7.73 -37.02
C GLU A 684 35.79 6.28 -36.55
N GLN A 685 36.49 5.38 -37.25
CA GLN A 685 36.56 3.96 -36.91
C GLN A 685 38.01 3.47 -37.06
N PHE A 686 38.48 2.70 -36.09
CA PHE A 686 39.79 2.05 -36.14
C PHE A 686 39.76 0.75 -35.32
N THR A 687 40.82 -0.05 -35.44
CA THR A 687 40.97 -1.31 -34.70
C THR A 687 42.14 -1.28 -33.74
N ILE A 688 42.05 -2.08 -32.68
CA ILE A 688 43.10 -2.33 -31.69
C ILE A 688 43.40 -3.82 -31.72
N ASP A 689 44.65 -4.17 -32.01
CA ASP A 689 45.17 -5.53 -31.86
C ASP A 689 45.55 -5.77 -30.39
N THR A 690 44.90 -6.75 -29.77
CA THR A 690 45.10 -7.07 -28.35
C THR A 690 46.21 -8.09 -28.10
N SER A 691 46.93 -8.56 -29.14
CA SER A 691 47.98 -9.60 -29.04
C SER A 691 49.07 -9.27 -28.01
N ASN A 692 49.41 -7.98 -27.89
CA ASN A 692 50.44 -7.46 -26.98
C ASN A 692 49.90 -6.97 -25.63
N LEU A 693 48.60 -7.11 -25.39
CA LEU A 693 47.97 -6.74 -24.12
C LEU A 693 47.94 -7.96 -23.20
N ALA A 694 48.53 -7.84 -22.01
CA ALA A 694 48.44 -8.86 -20.97
C ALA A 694 47.02 -8.93 -20.39
N PRO A 695 46.56 -10.07 -19.87
CA PRO A 695 45.24 -10.17 -19.25
C PRO A 695 45.02 -9.15 -18.13
N GLY A 696 43.86 -8.50 -18.10
CA GLY A 696 43.50 -7.47 -17.11
C GLY A 696 42.62 -6.37 -17.66
N THR A 697 42.40 -5.34 -16.84
CA THR A 697 41.56 -4.18 -17.17
C THR A 697 42.38 -3.07 -17.82
N TYR A 698 41.80 -2.43 -18.85
CA TYR A 698 42.42 -1.36 -19.62
C TYR A 698 41.48 -0.17 -19.74
N SER A 699 42.06 1.02 -19.72
CA SER A 699 41.41 2.27 -20.12
C SER A 699 41.87 2.63 -21.53
N LEU A 700 40.91 2.80 -22.44
CA LEU A 700 41.08 3.40 -23.75
C LEU A 700 40.76 4.89 -23.65
N VAL A 701 41.65 5.76 -24.13
CA VAL A 701 41.40 7.18 -24.31
C VAL A 701 41.69 7.56 -25.76
N VAL A 702 40.71 8.18 -26.41
CA VAL A 702 40.87 8.72 -27.77
C VAL A 702 40.84 10.23 -27.69
N GLU A 703 41.99 10.86 -27.85
CA GLU A 703 42.12 12.31 -27.86
C GLU A 703 42.11 12.84 -29.29
N ILE A 704 41.30 13.85 -29.54
CA ILE A 704 41.23 14.58 -30.79
C ILE A 704 41.79 15.98 -30.58
N ARG A 705 42.67 16.41 -31.48
CA ARG A 705 43.13 17.79 -31.59
C ARG A 705 42.80 18.31 -32.99
N ASP A 706 41.99 19.35 -33.06
CA ASP A 706 41.70 20.04 -34.31
C ASP A 706 42.97 20.73 -34.84
N ASN A 707 43.31 20.50 -36.11
CA ASN A 707 44.51 21.09 -36.69
C ASN A 707 44.28 22.55 -37.13
N SER A 708 43.02 22.99 -37.29
CA SER A 708 42.68 24.35 -37.73
C SER A 708 42.86 25.41 -36.64
N ASP A 709 42.49 25.08 -35.39
CA ASP A 709 42.50 26.02 -34.27
C ASP A 709 43.13 25.46 -32.97
N GLY A 710 43.54 24.19 -32.97
CA GLY A 710 44.23 23.56 -31.85
C GLY A 710 43.34 23.12 -30.69
N ARG A 711 42.00 23.28 -30.76
CA ARG A 711 41.06 22.78 -29.74
C ARG A 711 41.23 21.28 -29.53
N ARG A 712 40.87 20.78 -28.34
CA ARG A 712 41.03 19.37 -27.96
C ARG A 712 39.77 18.80 -27.31
N ALA A 713 39.51 17.54 -27.60
CA ALA A 713 38.46 16.73 -27.00
C ALA A 713 39.01 15.33 -26.71
N ALA A 714 38.38 14.59 -25.80
CA ALA A 714 38.76 13.21 -25.54
C ALA A 714 37.56 12.36 -25.11
N GLY A 715 37.53 11.13 -25.62
CA GLY A 715 36.58 10.08 -25.21
C GLY A 715 37.32 9.00 -24.43
N ARG A 716 36.64 8.33 -23.50
CA ARG A 716 37.21 7.27 -22.68
C ARG A 716 36.30 6.05 -22.66
N PHE A 717 36.89 4.85 -22.56
CA PHE A 717 36.17 3.60 -22.36
C PHE A 717 37.02 2.61 -21.56
N GLU A 718 36.42 1.73 -20.77
CA GLU A 718 37.13 0.68 -20.04
C GLU A 718 36.75 -0.70 -20.58
N PHE A 719 37.74 -1.56 -20.79
CA PHE A 719 37.55 -2.91 -21.32
C PHE A 719 38.49 -3.92 -20.66
N VAL A 720 38.24 -5.21 -20.88
CA VAL A 720 39.00 -6.30 -20.25
C VAL A 720 39.61 -7.19 -21.32
N ILE A 721 40.89 -7.55 -21.12
CA ILE A 721 41.55 -8.63 -21.83
C ILE A 721 41.52 -9.89 -20.98
N GLU A 722 40.93 -10.95 -21.50
CA GLU A 722 40.86 -12.26 -20.85
C GLU A 722 42.12 -13.09 -21.09
N GLY A 723 42.35 -14.03 -20.16
CA GLY A 723 43.51 -14.91 -20.08
C GLY A 723 43.57 -15.98 -21.15
#